data_AF-A0AB34JD75-F1
#
_entry.id   AF-A0AB34JD75-F1
#
_cell.length_a   1.000
_cell.length_b   1.000
_cell.length_c   1.000
_cell.angle_alpha   90.00
_cell.angle_beta   90.00
_cell.angle_gamma   90.00
#
_symmetry.space_group_name_H-M   'P 1'
#
loop_
_entity.id
_entity.type
_entity.pdbx_description
1 polymer ?
#
loop_
_entity_poly.entity_id
_entity_poly.type
_entity_poly.pdbx_seq_one_letter_code
_entity_poly.pdbx_strand_id
1 'polypeptide(L)'
;MLRCPLRCPLRCRRVPLLTLAFASRPSLAISPLTPDAQQRRTLGRFTRGHADNSLCWDRAGADGFISPIDAHQHPMPFGGPEVPFSTYTDWFIKQGTVFSVFMGIGQRIVKQNASAPDCCYYLHCPTYGYPVIPMPDSDVRNAEERLRHYKGEVAQRLHLTLSATFPNLQRPAGAKEQLVELWERFPRTFTWMGELNVFKHALAGSGFFSDLTGPRLTVDRVEAGELDELFSLVGAPRPSGEHIPAVTLHSDMGCDAYAFPAGAGDGVHPLVCEVPEEEKRAAQGQRAWWERTLGEFYAGFFDEEGFPRDNFRKIQHIHVTDAIVGRYKEVKFVWAHLGLSMELTSLHPAVHARILASFYERHATNLWSDLSWDVLAKLNFMNFDGLPIEAHWSAAASEDLADDALFDMRAVSAARERLDATWAAVRPKVAPTITTLTGPTYKLAVLLSLLHAYPERAITGTDYVASFGTHDAFPGYTPLSGAPLSPEAGCHKTELSHAQQLSDTSSLNAFFDDEAFSAIVLGGNFFRVAGISTTFAPPPLCRADATATATAASTASTASTSTIPTIPTIPTIPTIPTIPTIPTIPTISATSTAGTPLNAAAPQQWGWAAAVMCAALAAAALLRSVARAGSRSSEAPGRGEERAYEAWPLAE
;
A
#
# COMPACT_ATOMS: atom_id res chain seq x y z
N MET A 1 -15.48 25.55 80.94
CA MET A 1 -15.21 24.11 81.15
C MET A 1 -14.38 23.64 79.95
N LEU A 2 -13.14 23.15 80.14
CA LEU A 2 -12.78 21.72 80.21
C LEU A 2 -13.10 20.99 78.87
N ARG A 3 -12.16 20.43 78.09
CA ARG A 3 -10.72 20.10 78.32
C ARG A 3 -9.82 20.38 77.09
N CYS A 4 -8.52 20.11 77.26
CA CYS A 4 -7.39 20.35 76.33
C CYS A 4 -7.13 19.19 75.32
N PRO A 5 -6.12 19.30 74.40
CA PRO A 5 -6.10 18.58 73.11
C PRO A 5 -5.11 17.40 73.04
N LEU A 6 -4.96 16.82 71.85
CA LEU A 6 -3.81 15.99 71.47
C LEU A 6 -3.20 16.43 70.12
N ARG A 7 -1.85 16.47 70.07
CA ARG A 7 -1.05 16.64 68.84
C ARG A 7 -0.71 15.27 68.26
N CYS A 8 -0.58 15.17 66.94
CA CYS A 8 0.04 14.00 66.28
C CYS A 8 1.34 14.42 65.56
N PRO A 9 2.49 13.75 65.79
CA PRO A 9 3.75 14.12 65.17
C PRO A 9 4.03 13.36 63.87
N LEU A 10 4.61 14.06 62.89
CA LEU A 10 5.13 13.45 61.65
C LEU A 10 6.26 12.47 61.95
N ARG A 11 6.22 11.28 61.33
CA ARG A 11 7.36 10.35 61.23
C ARG A 11 7.73 10.11 59.77
N CYS A 12 8.84 10.69 59.32
CA CYS A 12 9.44 10.31 58.06
C CYS A 12 9.96 8.86 58.16
N ARG A 13 9.46 7.96 57.31
CA ARG A 13 10.12 6.67 57.04
C ARG A 13 11.01 6.82 55.81
N ARG A 14 12.28 6.44 55.93
CA ARG A 14 13.15 6.27 54.76
C ARG A 14 12.69 5.04 53.98
N VAL A 15 12.43 5.21 52.69
CA VAL A 15 12.29 4.09 51.75
C VAL A 15 13.72 3.73 51.30
N PRO A 16 14.12 2.44 51.27
CA PRO A 16 15.43 2.05 50.74
C PRO A 16 15.46 2.25 49.23
N LEU A 17 16.57 2.75 48.68
CA LEU A 17 16.82 2.69 47.24
C LEU A 17 17.00 1.23 46.84
N LEU A 18 15.99 0.65 46.19
CA LEU A 18 16.18 -0.58 45.44
C LEU A 18 16.94 -0.23 44.16
N THR A 19 18.18 -0.68 44.03
CA THR A 19 18.96 -0.52 42.81
C THR A 19 18.40 -1.47 41.77
N LEU A 20 17.47 -0.98 40.94
CA LEU A 20 16.97 -1.68 39.77
C LEU A 20 18.10 -1.82 38.76
N ALA A 21 18.85 -2.92 38.88
CA ALA A 21 19.74 -3.36 37.84
C ALA A 21 18.88 -3.70 36.61
N PHE A 22 18.95 -2.84 35.59
CA PHE A 22 18.47 -3.16 34.25
C PHE A 22 19.33 -4.29 33.70
N ALA A 23 18.96 -5.52 34.05
CA ALA A 23 19.39 -6.71 33.34
C ALA A 23 18.82 -6.59 31.92
N SER A 24 19.65 -6.14 30.99
CA SER A 24 19.35 -6.15 29.56
C SER A 24 18.99 -7.57 29.17
N ARG A 25 17.68 -7.85 29.03
CA ARG A 25 17.23 -9.14 28.52
C ARG A 25 17.92 -9.33 27.17
N PRO A 26 18.61 -10.46 26.91
CA PRO A 26 19.09 -10.73 25.57
C PRO A 26 17.87 -10.70 24.64
N SER A 27 17.99 -10.01 23.51
CA SER A 27 16.91 -9.96 22.52
C SER A 27 16.74 -11.36 21.92
N LEU A 28 15.85 -12.14 22.52
CA LEU A 28 15.36 -13.39 21.97
C LEU A 28 14.58 -13.00 20.72
N ALA A 29 15.12 -13.32 19.54
CA ALA A 29 14.49 -13.05 18.26
C ALA A 29 13.08 -13.65 18.25
N ILE A 30 12.06 -12.78 18.31
CA ILE A 30 10.67 -13.21 18.39
C ILE A 30 10.19 -13.54 16.97
N SER A 31 10.55 -14.73 16.48
CA SER A 31 9.96 -15.27 15.26
C SER A 31 8.48 -15.58 15.52
N PRO A 32 7.56 -15.29 14.57
CA PRO A 32 6.15 -15.67 14.68
C PRO A 32 5.90 -17.17 14.42
N LEU A 33 6.98 -17.93 14.21
CA LEU A 33 6.97 -19.37 13.96
C LEU A 33 7.74 -20.12 15.05
N THR A 34 7.34 -21.37 15.29
CA THR A 34 8.20 -22.31 16.03
C THR A 34 9.43 -22.68 15.19
N PRO A 35 10.54 -23.11 15.80
CA PRO A 35 11.71 -23.58 15.06
C PRO A 35 11.39 -24.72 14.09
N ASP A 36 10.43 -25.58 14.42
CA ASP A 36 9.98 -26.68 13.56
C ASP A 36 9.19 -26.17 12.34
N ALA A 37 8.27 -25.21 12.55
CA ALA A 37 7.54 -24.56 11.47
C ALA A 37 8.48 -23.78 10.54
N GLN A 38 9.51 -23.13 11.08
CA GLN A 38 10.54 -22.46 10.29
C GLN A 38 11.37 -23.46 9.46
N GLN A 39 11.80 -24.58 10.03
CA GLN A 39 12.54 -25.63 9.31
C GLN A 39 11.70 -26.29 8.20
N ARG A 40 10.38 -26.40 8.40
CA ARG A 40 9.43 -26.92 7.40
C ARG A 40 9.16 -25.97 6.23
N ARG A 41 9.74 -24.77 6.19
CA ARG A 41 9.56 -23.78 5.12
C ARG A 41 10.80 -23.69 4.23
N THR A 42 10.74 -24.42 3.10
CA THR A 42 11.83 -24.52 2.12
C THR A 42 11.30 -24.30 0.70
N LEU A 43 12.17 -23.84 -0.21
CA LEU A 43 11.83 -23.77 -1.65
C LEU A 43 11.42 -25.15 -2.22
N GLY A 44 11.93 -26.24 -1.65
CA GLY A 44 11.57 -27.62 -2.02
C GLY A 44 10.08 -27.95 -1.82
N ARG A 45 9.37 -27.29 -0.90
CA ARG A 45 7.92 -27.47 -0.71
C ARG A 45 7.05 -26.72 -1.72
N PHE A 46 7.64 -25.80 -2.48
CA PHE A 46 6.96 -25.06 -3.54
C PHE A 46 7.47 -25.45 -4.94
N THR A 47 8.62 -26.10 -5.05
CA THR A 47 9.22 -26.50 -6.34
C THR A 47 8.44 -27.66 -6.96
N ARG A 48 7.93 -27.47 -8.18
CA ARG A 48 7.19 -28.51 -8.90
C ARG A 48 8.04 -29.76 -9.13
N GLY A 49 7.48 -30.92 -8.83
CA GLY A 49 8.16 -32.21 -9.00
C GLY A 49 9.20 -32.54 -7.93
N HIS A 50 9.46 -31.63 -6.99
CA HIS A 50 10.22 -31.95 -5.78
C HIS A 50 9.35 -32.77 -4.81
N ALA A 51 9.93 -33.74 -4.10
CA ALA A 51 9.18 -34.64 -3.22
C ALA A 51 8.39 -33.86 -2.15
N ASP A 52 9.03 -32.87 -1.52
CA ASP A 52 8.40 -32.11 -0.43
C ASP A 52 7.20 -31.27 -0.89
N ASN A 53 7.03 -30.99 -2.18
CA ASN A 53 5.86 -30.28 -2.72
C ASN A 53 4.57 -31.13 -2.64
N SER A 54 4.67 -32.46 -2.46
CA SER A 54 3.51 -33.30 -2.11
C SER A 54 3.18 -33.33 -0.61
N LEU A 55 4.03 -32.78 0.27
CA LEU A 55 3.80 -32.78 1.72
C LEU A 55 2.83 -31.67 2.10
N CYS A 56 1.64 -32.08 2.55
CA CYS A 56 0.55 -31.15 2.80
C CYS A 56 0.90 -30.07 3.84
N TRP A 57 0.32 -28.88 3.66
CA TRP A 57 0.50 -27.73 4.54
C TRP A 57 -0.51 -27.75 5.69
N ASP A 58 -0.01 -27.87 6.92
CA ASP A 58 -0.80 -27.86 8.14
C ASP A 58 -0.95 -26.44 8.68
N ARG A 59 -1.96 -25.72 8.19
CA ARG A 59 -2.24 -24.33 8.60
C ARG A 59 -2.73 -24.18 10.05
N ALA A 60 -3.18 -25.27 10.69
CA ALA A 60 -3.73 -25.24 12.05
C ALA A 60 -2.68 -25.57 13.12
N GLY A 61 -1.73 -26.47 12.79
CA GLY A 61 -0.63 -26.91 13.64
C GLY A 61 0.75 -26.52 13.09
N ALA A 62 1.41 -27.46 12.40
CA ALA A 62 2.87 -27.49 12.24
C ALA A 62 3.46 -26.51 11.19
N ASP A 63 2.67 -26.00 10.24
CA ASP A 63 3.15 -25.01 9.25
C ASP A 63 2.60 -23.60 9.51
N GLY A 64 1.41 -23.51 10.12
CA GLY A 64 0.75 -22.26 10.51
C GLY A 64 0.17 -21.46 9.35
N PHE A 65 -0.38 -20.28 9.68
CA PHE A 65 -1.04 -19.36 8.74
C PHE A 65 -0.22 -18.09 8.43
N ILE A 66 0.90 -17.86 9.12
CA ILE A 66 1.85 -16.77 8.78
C ILE A 66 2.31 -16.95 7.34
N SER A 67 2.30 -15.89 6.53
CA SER A 67 2.64 -16.01 5.12
C SER A 67 4.07 -16.57 4.91
N PRO A 68 4.29 -17.52 3.98
CA PRO A 68 5.61 -17.87 3.47
C PRO A 68 6.07 -16.97 2.31
N ILE A 69 5.29 -15.95 1.95
CA ILE A 69 5.49 -15.08 0.78
C ILE A 69 5.30 -13.63 1.19
N ASP A 70 6.24 -12.77 0.82
CA ASP A 70 6.14 -11.33 1.02
C ASP A 70 6.29 -10.56 -0.31
N ALA A 71 5.18 -10.40 -1.02
CA ALA A 71 5.16 -9.88 -2.39
C ALA A 71 5.22 -8.34 -2.50
N HIS A 72 5.39 -7.62 -1.39
CA HIS A 72 5.49 -6.16 -1.36
C HIS A 72 6.37 -5.73 -0.16
N GLN A 73 7.64 -5.39 -0.43
CA GLN A 73 8.65 -5.01 0.58
C GLN A 73 9.54 -3.86 0.10
N HIS A 74 9.94 -2.98 1.03
CA HIS A 74 10.76 -1.80 0.76
C HIS A 74 12.10 -1.83 1.55
N PRO A 75 13.14 -2.56 1.08
CA PRO A 75 14.50 -2.55 1.65
C PRO A 75 15.16 -1.16 1.69
N MET A 76 14.78 -0.27 0.78
CA MET A 76 15.34 1.08 0.63
C MET A 76 14.31 2.10 1.12
N PRO A 77 14.63 2.98 2.10
CA PRO A 77 13.70 3.98 2.62
C PRO A 77 13.68 5.27 1.78
N PHE A 78 12.67 6.10 2.00
CA PHE A 78 12.56 7.44 1.42
C PHE A 78 13.79 8.34 1.71
N GLY A 79 14.44 8.13 2.86
CA GLY A 79 15.67 8.81 3.25
C GLY A 79 16.35 8.09 4.41
N GLY A 80 17.53 8.57 4.81
CA GLY A 80 18.37 7.87 5.78
C GLY A 80 18.98 6.56 5.24
N PRO A 81 19.71 5.81 6.09
CA PRO A 81 20.35 4.56 5.70
C PRO A 81 19.35 3.41 5.60
N GLU A 82 19.60 2.51 4.65
CA GLU A 82 18.91 1.23 4.50
C GLU A 82 19.26 0.22 5.60
N VAL A 83 18.46 -0.84 5.73
CA VAL A 83 18.89 -2.04 6.46
C VAL A 83 19.85 -2.82 5.58
N PRO A 84 21.06 -3.21 6.04
CA PRO A 84 22.02 -3.95 5.23
C PRO A 84 21.41 -5.24 4.66
N PHE A 85 21.60 -5.48 3.36
CA PHE A 85 20.90 -6.53 2.61
C PHE A 85 20.94 -7.90 3.29
N SER A 86 22.11 -8.35 3.76
CA SER A 86 22.24 -9.64 4.45
C SER A 86 21.40 -9.70 5.73
N THR A 87 21.45 -8.64 6.54
CA THR A 87 20.66 -8.52 7.78
C THR A 87 19.17 -8.59 7.50
N TYR A 88 18.70 -7.93 6.44
CA TYR A 88 17.29 -7.95 6.05
C TYR A 88 16.88 -9.34 5.51
N THR A 89 17.69 -9.97 4.66
CA THR A 89 17.43 -11.36 4.22
C THR A 89 17.44 -12.37 5.36
N ASP A 90 18.27 -12.15 6.40
CA ASP A 90 18.26 -12.98 7.61
C ASP A 90 16.93 -12.84 8.38
N TRP A 91 16.29 -11.66 8.41
CA TRP A 91 14.98 -11.49 9.06
C TRP A 91 13.90 -12.32 8.36
N PHE A 92 13.78 -12.24 7.03
CA PHE A 92 12.87 -13.08 6.24
C PHE A 92 13.09 -14.57 6.49
N ILE A 93 14.35 -15.01 6.45
CA ILE A 93 14.73 -16.43 6.61
C ILE A 93 14.48 -16.93 8.05
N LYS A 94 14.67 -16.09 9.08
CA LYS A 94 14.33 -16.38 10.49
C LYS A 94 12.82 -16.47 10.73
N GLN A 95 12.05 -15.67 10.01
CA GLN A 95 10.59 -15.55 10.19
C GLN A 95 9.80 -16.43 9.22
N GLY A 96 10.49 -17.21 8.38
CA GLY A 96 9.90 -18.22 7.51
C GLY A 96 9.25 -17.67 6.24
N THR A 97 9.75 -16.55 5.72
CA THR A 97 9.46 -16.10 4.36
C THR A 97 10.40 -16.81 3.38
N VAL A 98 9.83 -17.38 2.32
CA VAL A 98 10.49 -18.23 1.32
C VAL A 98 10.51 -17.57 -0.06
N PHE A 99 9.60 -16.63 -0.33
CA PHE A 99 9.58 -15.80 -1.54
C PHE A 99 9.39 -14.33 -1.16
N SER A 100 10.09 -13.42 -1.85
CA SER A 100 9.82 -11.98 -1.68
C SER A 100 10.05 -11.18 -2.96
N VAL A 101 9.34 -10.06 -3.08
CA VAL A 101 9.60 -8.98 -4.07
C VAL A 101 10.20 -7.80 -3.32
N PHE A 102 11.48 -7.54 -3.53
CA PHE A 102 12.10 -6.29 -3.08
C PHE A 102 11.76 -5.20 -4.09
N MET A 103 10.84 -4.35 -3.70
CA MET A 103 10.54 -3.09 -4.37
C MET A 103 11.47 -2.03 -3.80
N GLY A 104 12.27 -1.35 -4.62
CA GLY A 104 12.72 -0.03 -4.20
C GLY A 104 11.49 0.80 -3.82
N ILE A 105 11.58 1.71 -2.85
CA ILE A 105 10.44 2.62 -2.58
C ILE A 105 10.21 3.63 -3.71
N GLY A 106 11.00 3.55 -4.79
CA GLY A 106 10.91 4.32 -6.03
C GLY A 106 11.38 5.76 -5.88
N GLN A 107 11.17 6.33 -4.70
CA GLN A 107 11.13 7.76 -4.47
C GLN A 107 12.04 8.14 -3.31
N ARG A 108 12.70 9.30 -3.40
CA ARG A 108 13.60 9.78 -2.34
C ARG A 108 13.25 11.21 -1.93
N ILE A 109 13.40 11.50 -0.64
CA ILE A 109 13.28 12.85 -0.08
C ILE A 109 14.47 13.68 -0.55
N VAL A 110 14.23 14.73 -1.32
CA VAL A 110 15.29 15.59 -1.87
C VAL A 110 15.38 16.90 -1.05
N LYS A 111 16.42 16.97 -0.20
CA LYS A 111 16.70 18.10 0.70
C LYS A 111 16.92 19.41 -0.08
N GLN A 112 15.99 20.35 0.06
CA GLN A 112 16.08 21.68 -0.59
C GLN A 112 16.92 22.69 0.20
N ASN A 113 16.98 22.54 1.53
CA ASN A 113 17.70 23.45 2.42
C ASN A 113 18.79 22.70 3.18
N ALA A 114 20.05 22.90 2.81
CA ALA A 114 21.20 22.24 3.44
C ALA A 114 21.32 22.49 4.96
N SER A 115 20.80 23.63 5.45
CA SER A 115 20.86 24.05 6.85
C SER A 115 19.70 23.53 7.72
N ALA A 116 18.68 22.92 7.11
CA ALA A 116 17.57 22.31 7.84
C ALA A 116 17.88 20.82 8.17
N PRO A 117 17.14 20.18 9.10
CA PRO A 117 17.41 18.80 9.51
C PRO A 117 17.34 17.79 8.36
N ASP A 118 17.98 16.64 8.55
CA ASP A 118 17.81 15.48 7.68
C ASP A 118 16.58 14.67 8.07
N CYS A 119 16.06 13.94 7.10
CA CYS A 119 14.71 13.35 7.11
C CYS A 119 14.76 11.95 6.49
N CYS A 120 14.00 11.00 7.06
CA CYS A 120 13.95 9.62 6.54
C CYS A 120 12.53 9.05 6.35
N TYR A 121 11.50 9.77 6.80
CA TYR A 121 10.11 9.37 6.64
C TYR A 121 9.26 10.54 6.14
N TYR A 122 8.43 10.32 5.13
CA TYR A 122 7.80 11.39 4.34
C TYR A 122 6.92 12.32 5.17
N LEU A 123 6.14 11.83 6.14
CA LEU A 123 5.32 12.67 7.03
C LEU A 123 6.14 13.68 7.84
N HIS A 124 7.44 13.43 8.04
CA HIS A 124 8.31 14.25 8.87
C HIS A 124 8.97 15.41 8.11
N CYS A 125 8.69 15.59 6.80
CA CYS A 125 9.42 16.51 5.93
C CYS A 125 8.63 17.66 5.24
N PRO A 126 7.27 17.72 5.17
CA PRO A 126 6.55 18.77 4.43
C PRO A 126 6.89 20.19 4.92
N THR A 127 7.08 20.35 6.23
CA THR A 127 7.41 21.63 6.87
C THR A 127 8.80 22.17 6.53
N TYR A 128 9.64 21.40 5.84
CA TYR A 128 10.92 21.84 5.27
C TYR A 128 10.87 22.04 3.74
N GLY A 129 9.72 21.82 3.10
CA GLY A 129 9.55 21.90 1.65
C GLY A 129 10.39 20.88 0.88
N TYR A 130 10.67 19.70 1.46
CA TYR A 130 11.42 18.65 0.78
C TYR A 130 10.47 17.79 -0.08
N PRO A 131 10.58 17.80 -1.42
CA PRO A 131 9.79 16.94 -2.28
C PRO A 131 10.25 15.48 -2.18
N VAL A 132 9.32 14.55 -2.43
CA VAL A 132 9.58 13.13 -2.62
C VAL A 132 9.53 12.83 -4.12
N ILE A 133 10.68 12.47 -4.71
CA ILE A 133 10.86 12.40 -6.18
C ILE A 133 11.24 10.97 -6.59
N PRO A 134 10.59 10.36 -7.60
CA PRO A 134 11.00 9.08 -8.17
C PRO A 134 12.43 9.14 -8.74
N MET A 135 13.33 8.22 -8.33
CA MET A 135 14.74 8.15 -8.77
C MET A 135 15.31 6.71 -8.77
N PRO A 136 16.14 6.34 -9.77
CA PRO A 136 16.66 4.96 -9.93
C PRO A 136 17.72 4.53 -8.90
N ASP A 137 18.18 5.42 -8.01
CA ASP A 137 19.18 5.11 -6.97
C ASP A 137 18.85 3.84 -6.16
N SER A 138 17.58 3.72 -5.75
CA SER A 138 17.10 2.61 -4.92
C SER A 138 17.14 1.27 -5.67
N ASP A 139 16.82 1.29 -6.97
CA ASP A 139 16.81 0.09 -7.81
C ASP A 139 18.23 -0.34 -8.16
N VAL A 140 19.09 0.62 -8.50
CA VAL A 140 20.53 0.41 -8.68
C VAL A 140 21.16 -0.19 -7.43
N ARG A 141 20.84 0.35 -6.24
CA ARG A 141 21.33 -0.17 -4.95
C ARG A 141 20.85 -1.59 -4.70
N ASN A 142 19.56 -1.86 -4.86
CA ASN A 142 18.98 -3.21 -4.72
C ASN A 142 19.66 -4.23 -5.63
N ALA A 143 19.95 -3.87 -6.90
CA ALA A 143 20.63 -4.74 -7.85
C ALA A 143 22.09 -5.02 -7.44
N GLU A 144 22.85 -4.01 -7.03
CA GLU A 144 24.25 -4.18 -6.58
C GLU A 144 24.36 -5.03 -5.31
N GLU A 145 23.49 -4.78 -4.32
CA GLU A 145 23.48 -5.57 -3.09
C GLU A 145 23.05 -7.02 -3.35
N ARG A 146 22.03 -7.25 -4.18
CA ARG A 146 21.65 -8.60 -4.63
C ARG A 146 22.82 -9.30 -5.31
N LEU A 147 23.47 -8.70 -6.30
CA LEU A 147 24.60 -9.32 -7.00
C LEU A 147 25.78 -9.63 -6.07
N ARG A 148 25.97 -8.86 -5.00
CA ARG A 148 27.04 -9.09 -4.03
C ARG A 148 26.69 -10.13 -2.97
N HIS A 149 25.45 -10.19 -2.50
CA HIS A 149 25.04 -10.95 -1.31
C HIS A 149 24.07 -12.12 -1.56
N TYR A 150 23.22 -12.08 -2.60
CA TYR A 150 22.23 -13.11 -2.90
C TYR A 150 22.85 -14.33 -3.58
N LYS A 151 23.49 -15.20 -2.79
CA LYS A 151 24.19 -16.41 -3.24
C LYS A 151 24.31 -17.44 -2.10
N GLY A 152 24.67 -18.68 -2.44
CA GLY A 152 24.82 -19.75 -1.45
C GLY A 152 23.51 -20.03 -0.71
N GLU A 153 23.57 -20.12 0.62
CA GLU A 153 22.41 -20.45 1.46
C GLU A 153 21.23 -19.49 1.25
N VAL A 154 21.46 -18.18 1.12
CA VAL A 154 20.38 -17.18 0.95
C VAL A 154 19.52 -17.52 -0.27
N ALA A 155 20.16 -17.82 -1.41
CA ALA A 155 19.48 -18.20 -2.66
C ALA A 155 18.91 -19.64 -2.67
N GLN A 156 19.23 -20.45 -1.64
CA GLN A 156 18.65 -21.78 -1.43
C GLN A 156 17.44 -21.76 -0.47
N ARG A 157 17.28 -20.67 0.32
CA ARG A 157 16.22 -20.52 1.34
C ARG A 157 15.17 -19.48 0.96
N LEU A 158 15.57 -18.42 0.25
CA LEU A 158 14.72 -17.32 -0.19
C LEU A 158 14.81 -17.16 -1.72
N HIS A 159 13.66 -17.16 -2.41
CA HIS A 159 13.57 -16.76 -3.80
C HIS A 159 13.26 -15.26 -3.89
N LEU A 160 14.21 -14.48 -4.39
CA LEU A 160 14.13 -13.02 -4.43
C LEU A 160 13.92 -12.48 -5.85
N THR A 161 12.78 -11.82 -6.04
CA THR A 161 12.49 -10.95 -7.19
C THR A 161 12.91 -9.52 -6.86
N LEU A 162 13.53 -8.80 -7.81
CA LEU A 162 13.66 -7.33 -7.72
C LEU A 162 12.66 -6.64 -8.63
N SER A 163 12.19 -5.49 -8.16
CA SER A 163 11.36 -4.56 -8.93
C SER A 163 12.13 -3.30 -9.32
N ALA A 164 11.80 -2.72 -10.47
CA ALA A 164 12.24 -1.39 -10.88
C ALA A 164 11.12 -0.38 -10.60
N THR A 165 11.37 0.63 -9.76
CA THR A 165 10.30 1.42 -9.12
C THR A 165 10.46 2.93 -9.26
N PHE A 166 11.56 3.39 -9.86
CA PHE A 166 11.75 4.77 -10.29
C PHE A 166 10.74 5.36 -11.31
N PRO A 167 9.99 4.62 -12.15
CA PRO A 167 9.16 5.23 -13.19
C PRO A 167 8.06 6.17 -12.65
N ASN A 168 8.10 7.42 -13.10
CA ASN A 168 7.16 8.47 -12.73
C ASN A 168 5.98 8.49 -13.73
N LEU A 169 4.75 8.25 -13.27
CA LEU A 169 3.56 8.22 -14.14
C LEU A 169 2.98 9.62 -14.40
N GLN A 170 3.30 10.61 -13.57
CA GLN A 170 2.93 12.02 -13.73
C GLN A 170 3.82 12.70 -14.78
N ARG A 171 5.06 12.22 -14.94
CA ARG A 171 6.06 12.63 -15.94
C ARG A 171 6.82 11.40 -16.51
N PRO A 172 6.23 10.68 -17.49
CA PRO A 172 6.77 9.42 -18.01
C PRO A 172 7.95 9.56 -18.98
N ALA A 173 8.20 10.76 -19.52
CA ALA A 173 9.23 11.00 -20.52
C ALA A 173 10.64 10.62 -20.02
N GLY A 174 11.34 9.76 -20.78
CA GLY A 174 12.67 9.26 -20.43
C GLY A 174 12.69 8.06 -19.47
N ALA A 175 11.53 7.59 -18.96
CA ALA A 175 11.48 6.43 -18.06
C ALA A 175 11.79 5.11 -18.79
N LYS A 176 11.45 5.03 -20.08
CA LYS A 176 11.78 3.92 -20.99
C LYS A 176 13.29 3.78 -21.19
N GLU A 177 13.98 4.89 -21.43
CA GLU A 177 15.42 4.95 -21.64
C GLU A 177 16.16 4.56 -20.35
N GLN A 178 15.75 5.12 -19.20
CA GLN A 178 16.29 4.74 -17.88
C GLN A 178 16.11 3.25 -17.57
N LEU A 179 14.98 2.64 -17.99
CA LEU A 179 14.77 1.20 -17.80
C LEU A 179 15.71 0.35 -18.68
N VAL A 180 15.98 0.80 -19.91
CA VAL A 180 16.95 0.14 -20.80
C VAL A 180 18.37 0.27 -20.23
N GLU A 181 18.79 1.45 -19.77
CA GLU A 181 20.09 1.65 -19.10
C GLU A 181 20.22 0.75 -17.84
N LEU A 182 19.15 0.61 -17.07
CA LEU A 182 19.10 -0.25 -15.88
C LEU A 182 19.24 -1.75 -16.24
N TRP A 183 18.63 -2.19 -17.35
CA TRP A 183 18.80 -3.54 -17.88
C TRP A 183 20.18 -3.79 -18.49
N GLU A 184 20.77 -2.82 -19.20
CA GLU A 184 22.13 -2.93 -19.73
C GLU A 184 23.18 -3.06 -18.60
N ARG A 185 22.97 -2.35 -17.48
CA ARG A 185 23.81 -2.45 -16.28
C ARG A 185 23.55 -3.73 -15.47
N PHE A 186 22.30 -4.20 -15.40
CA PHE A 186 21.88 -5.34 -14.57
C PHE A 186 20.98 -6.33 -15.34
N PRO A 187 21.51 -7.04 -16.36
CA PRO A 187 20.70 -7.89 -17.24
C PRO A 187 20.00 -9.03 -16.48
N ARG A 188 18.72 -9.26 -16.80
CA ARG A 188 17.83 -10.27 -16.20
C ARG A 188 17.73 -10.20 -14.67
N THR A 189 17.82 -9.00 -14.12
CA THR A 189 17.76 -8.75 -12.67
C THR A 189 16.39 -8.28 -12.20
N PHE A 190 15.65 -7.54 -13.03
CA PHE A 190 14.35 -6.97 -12.70
C PHE A 190 13.24 -7.75 -13.43
N THR A 191 12.36 -8.40 -12.67
CA THR A 191 11.22 -9.17 -13.19
C THR A 191 9.90 -8.74 -12.55
N TRP A 192 9.87 -7.52 -12.01
CA TRP A 192 8.72 -6.81 -11.50
C TRP A 192 8.95 -5.30 -11.74
N MET A 193 7.90 -4.49 -11.69
CA MET A 193 7.98 -3.04 -11.73
C MET A 193 7.03 -2.41 -10.71
N GLY A 194 7.43 -1.28 -10.14
CA GLY A 194 6.72 -0.62 -9.05
C GLY A 194 6.92 -1.25 -7.66
N GLU A 195 6.45 -0.64 -6.58
CA GLU A 195 5.39 0.37 -6.51
C GLU A 195 5.51 1.59 -7.45
N LEU A 196 4.64 1.67 -8.47
CA LEU A 196 4.49 2.85 -9.32
C LEU A 196 3.28 3.66 -8.85
N ASN A 197 3.47 4.97 -8.70
CA ASN A 197 2.47 5.82 -8.10
C ASN A 197 1.57 6.47 -9.17
N VAL A 198 0.28 6.13 -9.19
CA VAL A 198 -0.78 6.82 -9.94
C VAL A 198 -1.29 8.01 -9.12
N PHE A 199 -1.64 7.73 -7.86
CA PHE A 199 -1.96 8.71 -6.83
C PHE A 199 -1.60 8.11 -5.46
N LYS A 200 -0.91 8.88 -4.60
CA LYS A 200 -0.54 8.52 -3.22
C LYS A 200 -0.77 9.74 -2.32
N HIS A 201 -1.89 9.80 -1.60
CA HIS A 201 -2.31 10.91 -0.73
C HIS A 201 -1.27 11.21 0.35
N ALA A 202 -0.68 10.16 0.92
CA ALA A 202 0.49 10.21 1.79
C ALA A 202 1.62 11.11 1.28
N LEU A 203 1.79 11.27 -0.05
CA LEU A 203 2.82 12.11 -0.66
C LEU A 203 2.31 13.45 -1.21
N ALA A 204 1.01 13.73 -1.16
CA ALA A 204 0.44 14.99 -1.65
C ALA A 204 1.13 16.22 -1.02
N GLY A 205 1.40 16.16 0.29
CA GLY A 205 2.15 17.18 1.04
C GLY A 205 3.66 17.20 0.81
N SER A 206 4.19 16.29 0.00
CA SER A 206 5.61 16.17 -0.36
C SER A 206 5.86 16.48 -1.83
N GLY A 207 5.07 17.41 -2.40
CA GLY A 207 5.27 17.91 -3.77
C GLY A 207 4.96 16.89 -4.87
N PHE A 208 4.06 15.93 -4.61
CA PHE A 208 3.68 14.87 -5.56
C PHE A 208 3.12 15.42 -6.89
N PHE A 209 2.53 16.62 -6.89
CA PHE A 209 2.24 17.40 -8.10
C PHE A 209 3.02 18.72 -8.07
N SER A 210 4.26 18.70 -8.57
CA SER A 210 5.17 19.85 -8.60
C SER A 210 5.88 19.97 -9.94
N ASP A 211 6.61 21.07 -10.14
CA ASP A 211 7.51 21.22 -11.30
C ASP A 211 8.58 20.12 -11.39
N LEU A 212 8.80 19.33 -10.33
CA LEU A 212 9.77 18.23 -10.29
C LEU A 212 9.14 16.88 -10.63
N THR A 213 7.92 16.60 -10.14
CA THR A 213 7.21 15.34 -10.40
C THR A 213 6.31 15.38 -11.64
N GLY A 214 5.75 16.53 -11.99
CA GLY A 214 4.80 16.72 -13.08
C GLY A 214 3.34 16.91 -12.62
N PRO A 215 2.45 17.34 -13.53
CA PRO A 215 1.03 17.51 -13.24
C PRO A 215 0.32 16.16 -13.05
N ARG A 216 -0.82 16.18 -12.36
CA ARG A 216 -1.66 14.99 -12.11
C ARG A 216 -1.98 14.23 -13.41
N LEU A 217 -1.87 12.91 -13.35
CA LEU A 217 -2.27 12.02 -14.44
C LEU A 217 -3.80 11.95 -14.51
N THR A 218 -4.36 12.06 -15.71
CA THR A 218 -5.80 12.02 -15.98
C THR A 218 -6.14 10.93 -16.98
N VAL A 219 -7.42 10.58 -17.12
CA VAL A 219 -7.91 9.61 -18.12
C VAL A 219 -7.47 10.02 -19.52
N ASP A 220 -7.72 11.27 -19.92
CA ASP A 220 -7.37 11.84 -21.22
C ASP A 220 -5.87 11.67 -21.55
N ARG A 221 -4.97 11.83 -20.57
CA ARG A 221 -3.52 11.65 -20.74
C ARG A 221 -3.12 10.18 -20.95
N VAL A 222 -3.82 9.26 -20.27
CA VAL A 222 -3.65 7.81 -20.46
C VAL A 222 -4.23 7.37 -21.81
N GLU A 223 -5.38 7.90 -22.22
CA GLU A 223 -6.01 7.61 -23.52
C GLU A 223 -5.23 8.20 -24.70
N ALA A 224 -4.60 9.37 -24.53
CA ALA A 224 -3.65 9.96 -25.48
C ALA A 224 -2.35 9.16 -25.62
N GLY A 225 -2.06 8.21 -24.73
CA GLY A 225 -0.92 7.31 -24.82
C GLY A 225 0.37 7.82 -24.16
N GLU A 226 0.32 8.76 -23.21
CA GLU A 226 1.52 9.29 -22.55
C GLU A 226 2.40 8.22 -21.86
N LEU A 227 1.80 7.07 -21.48
CA LEU A 227 2.51 5.96 -20.84
C LEU A 227 2.87 4.82 -21.82
N ASP A 228 2.50 4.92 -23.11
CA ASP A 228 2.69 3.85 -24.11
C ASP A 228 4.18 3.46 -24.24
N GLU A 229 5.06 4.45 -24.23
CA GLU A 229 6.51 4.24 -24.32
C GLU A 229 7.05 3.38 -23.17
N LEU A 230 6.64 3.66 -21.93
CA LEU A 230 7.03 2.90 -20.74
C LEU A 230 6.46 1.47 -20.80
N PHE A 231 5.14 1.33 -20.98
CA PHE A 231 4.50 0.01 -20.97
C PHE A 231 4.82 -0.84 -22.21
N SER A 232 5.34 -0.26 -23.30
CA SER A 232 5.87 -1.02 -24.44
C SER A 232 7.00 -1.99 -24.09
N LEU A 233 7.65 -1.80 -22.93
CA LEU A 233 8.71 -2.68 -22.41
C LEU A 233 8.21 -3.76 -21.44
N VAL A 234 6.91 -3.76 -21.09
CA VAL A 234 6.36 -4.48 -19.94
C VAL A 234 5.28 -5.48 -20.39
N GLY A 235 5.00 -6.50 -19.58
CA GLY A 235 4.01 -7.55 -19.83
C GLY A 235 4.51 -8.64 -20.79
N ALA A 236 4.90 -8.25 -22.01
CA ALA A 236 5.39 -9.16 -23.04
C ALA A 236 6.90 -9.48 -22.90
N PRO A 237 7.34 -10.74 -23.10
CA PRO A 237 8.76 -11.09 -23.14
C PRO A 237 9.52 -10.36 -24.26
N ARG A 238 10.69 -9.79 -23.97
CA ARG A 238 11.50 -9.07 -24.95
C ARG A 238 12.41 -10.03 -25.73
N PRO A 239 12.74 -9.75 -27.01
CA PRO A 239 13.73 -10.54 -27.76
C PRO A 239 15.15 -10.56 -27.15
N SER A 240 15.47 -9.62 -26.25
CA SER A 240 16.70 -9.61 -25.45
C SER A 240 16.74 -10.66 -24.34
N GLY A 241 15.60 -11.27 -24.00
CA GLY A 241 15.45 -12.13 -22.81
C GLY A 241 15.14 -11.37 -21.52
N GLU A 242 15.04 -10.03 -21.56
CA GLU A 242 14.47 -9.24 -20.46
C GLU A 242 12.94 -9.41 -20.42
N HIS A 243 12.35 -9.48 -19.23
CA HIS A 243 10.91 -9.63 -19.07
C HIS A 243 10.42 -9.16 -17.69
N ILE A 244 9.57 -8.14 -17.70
CA ILE A 244 8.80 -7.71 -16.52
C ILE A 244 7.33 -8.11 -16.76
N PRO A 245 6.85 -9.24 -16.24
CA PRO A 245 5.47 -9.68 -16.42
C PRO A 245 4.44 -8.90 -15.59
N ALA A 246 4.85 -8.19 -14.54
CA ALA A 246 3.96 -7.63 -13.51
C ALA A 246 4.35 -6.23 -13.05
N VAL A 247 3.35 -5.43 -12.67
CA VAL A 247 3.47 -4.05 -12.20
C VAL A 247 2.61 -3.83 -10.96
N THR A 248 3.20 -3.34 -9.86
CA THR A 248 2.43 -2.83 -8.71
C THR A 248 2.08 -1.36 -8.92
N LEU A 249 0.79 -1.02 -8.84
CA LEU A 249 0.28 0.36 -8.87
C LEU A 249 -0.19 0.78 -7.47
N HIS A 250 0.44 1.81 -6.91
CA HIS A 250 -0.16 2.58 -5.82
C HIS A 250 -1.13 3.58 -6.43
N SER A 251 -2.40 3.40 -6.14
CA SER A 251 -3.47 4.23 -6.66
C SER A 251 -4.56 4.24 -5.61
N ASP A 252 -4.42 5.11 -4.62
CA ASP A 252 -5.48 5.34 -3.65
C ASP A 252 -6.80 5.61 -4.40
N MET A 253 -7.92 5.08 -3.93
CA MET A 253 -9.22 5.41 -4.54
C MET A 253 -9.56 6.90 -4.37
N GLY A 254 -9.10 7.48 -3.26
CA GLY A 254 -9.31 8.85 -2.84
C GLY A 254 -8.93 9.00 -1.36
N CYS A 255 -9.50 10.00 -0.71
CA CYS A 255 -9.32 10.31 0.71
C CYS A 255 -10.65 10.68 1.38
N ASP A 256 -10.66 10.76 2.71
CA ASP A 256 -11.65 11.48 3.51
C ASP A 256 -11.05 12.41 4.55
N ALA A 257 -9.82 12.13 5.03
CA ALA A 257 -9.09 12.95 5.98
C ALA A 257 -7.58 13.00 5.63
N TYR A 258 -6.89 14.02 6.12
CA TYR A 258 -5.42 14.10 6.05
C TYR A 258 -4.85 14.16 7.47
N ALA A 259 -3.87 13.30 7.77
CA ALA A 259 -3.15 13.29 9.06
C ALA A 259 -2.07 14.39 9.18
N PHE A 260 -2.10 15.40 8.31
CA PHE A 260 -1.08 16.46 8.25
C PHE A 260 -1.38 17.60 9.25
N PRO A 261 -0.34 18.27 9.80
CA PRO A 261 -0.52 19.46 10.64
C PRO A 261 -1.24 20.59 9.89
N ALA A 262 -2.02 21.41 10.62
CA ALA A 262 -2.67 22.59 10.06
C ALA A 262 -1.62 23.55 9.44
N GLY A 263 -1.79 23.89 8.16
CA GLY A 263 -0.82 24.67 7.39
C GLY A 263 0.21 23.86 6.61
N ALA A 264 0.16 22.52 6.66
CA ALA A 264 0.88 21.67 5.72
C ALA A 264 0.30 21.80 4.30
N GLY A 265 1.18 21.72 3.30
CA GLY A 265 0.89 22.07 1.91
C GLY A 265 2.17 22.10 1.08
N ASP A 266 2.04 22.50 -0.18
CA ASP A 266 3.16 22.89 -1.06
C ASP A 266 3.76 24.27 -0.69
N GLY A 267 3.23 24.91 0.36
CA GLY A 267 3.58 26.27 0.78
C GLY A 267 2.69 27.37 0.17
N VAL A 268 1.77 27.00 -0.73
CA VAL A 268 0.84 27.90 -1.44
C VAL A 268 -0.62 27.54 -1.13
N HIS A 269 -0.93 26.24 -1.08
CA HIS A 269 -2.25 25.69 -0.82
C HIS A 269 -2.23 24.76 0.40
N PRO A 270 -3.26 24.78 1.28
CA PRO A 270 -3.40 23.80 2.34
C PRO A 270 -3.74 22.41 1.76
N LEU A 271 -3.31 21.34 2.42
CA LEU A 271 -3.72 19.97 2.10
C LEU A 271 -5.18 19.72 2.49
N VAL A 272 -6.10 20.03 1.59
CA VAL A 272 -7.52 19.67 1.68
C VAL A 272 -7.82 18.43 0.86
N CYS A 273 -8.62 17.52 1.45
CA CYS A 273 -9.16 16.37 0.75
C CYS A 273 -10.38 16.83 -0.08
N GLU A 274 -10.11 17.41 -1.25
CA GLU A 274 -11.11 17.98 -2.15
C GLU A 274 -10.95 17.42 -3.57
N VAL A 275 -12.00 17.55 -4.38
CA VAL A 275 -11.98 17.22 -5.82
C VAL A 275 -12.11 18.51 -6.62
N PRO A 276 -11.16 18.84 -7.51
CA PRO A 276 -11.25 20.00 -8.37
C PRO A 276 -12.57 20.02 -9.17
N GLU A 277 -13.18 21.20 -9.31
CA GLU A 277 -14.46 21.36 -10.03
C GLU A 277 -14.39 20.95 -11.50
N GLU A 278 -13.20 21.00 -12.12
CA GLU A 278 -12.94 20.47 -13.46
C GLU A 278 -13.00 18.94 -13.51
N GLU A 279 -12.48 18.24 -12.49
CA GLU A 279 -12.58 16.79 -12.36
C GLU A 279 -14.00 16.35 -12.03
N LYS A 280 -14.74 17.11 -11.20
CA LYS A 280 -16.17 16.85 -10.96
C LYS A 280 -16.97 16.92 -12.26
N ARG A 281 -16.68 17.90 -13.12
CA ARG A 281 -17.30 18.05 -14.46
C ARG A 281 -16.89 16.93 -15.41
N ALA A 282 -15.63 16.48 -15.38
CA ALA A 282 -15.19 15.31 -16.14
C ALA A 282 -15.95 14.04 -15.70
N ALA A 283 -16.10 13.82 -14.40
CA ALA A 283 -16.86 12.70 -13.84
C ALA A 283 -18.36 12.75 -14.22
N GLN A 284 -19.00 13.94 -14.18
CA GLN A 284 -20.36 14.14 -14.68
C GLN A 284 -20.49 13.78 -16.17
N GLY A 285 -19.55 14.23 -17.01
CA GLY A 285 -19.48 13.86 -18.43
C GLY A 285 -19.29 12.35 -18.66
N GLN A 286 -18.80 11.63 -17.65
CA GLN A 286 -18.54 10.19 -17.66
C GLN A 286 -19.60 9.38 -16.87
N ARG A 287 -20.78 9.97 -16.57
CA ARG A 287 -21.89 9.36 -15.80
C ARG A 287 -22.12 7.86 -16.06
N ALA A 288 -22.22 7.45 -17.32
CA ALA A 288 -22.47 6.05 -17.69
C ALA A 288 -21.33 5.07 -17.34
N TRP A 289 -20.12 5.55 -17.05
CA TRP A 289 -19.04 4.74 -16.46
C TRP A 289 -19.27 4.57 -14.95
N TRP A 290 -19.56 5.67 -14.24
CA TRP A 290 -19.77 5.68 -12.79
C TRP A 290 -21.01 4.88 -12.37
N GLU A 291 -22.12 4.98 -13.11
CA GLU A 291 -23.33 4.18 -12.89
C GLU A 291 -23.04 2.68 -13.01
N ARG A 292 -22.19 2.25 -13.95
CA ARG A 292 -21.79 0.83 -14.08
C ARG A 292 -20.86 0.37 -12.96
N THR A 293 -19.88 1.19 -12.59
CA THR A 293 -18.91 0.86 -11.53
C THR A 293 -19.61 0.77 -10.17
N LEU A 294 -20.33 1.83 -9.77
CA LEU A 294 -20.96 1.94 -8.45
C LEU A 294 -22.28 1.18 -8.34
N GLY A 295 -23.02 0.98 -9.44
CA GLY A 295 -24.32 0.31 -9.41
C GLY A 295 -25.32 1.05 -8.52
N GLU A 296 -25.94 0.33 -7.59
CA GLU A 296 -26.90 0.87 -6.62
C GLU A 296 -26.33 1.98 -5.72
N PHE A 297 -25.01 1.97 -5.47
CA PHE A 297 -24.34 2.99 -4.65
C PHE A 297 -24.09 4.32 -5.41
N TYR A 298 -24.43 4.43 -6.71
CA TYR A 298 -24.19 5.64 -7.50
C TYR A 298 -24.82 6.91 -6.88
N ALA A 299 -26.05 6.80 -6.37
CA ALA A 299 -26.76 7.92 -5.75
C ALA A 299 -26.11 8.44 -4.46
N GLY A 300 -25.28 7.63 -3.80
CA GLY A 300 -24.49 8.03 -2.63
C GLY A 300 -23.36 9.01 -2.97
N PHE A 301 -22.89 9.02 -4.23
CA PHE A 301 -21.76 9.86 -4.68
C PHE A 301 -22.14 10.93 -5.70
N PHE A 302 -23.36 10.88 -6.24
CA PHE A 302 -23.85 11.77 -7.30
C PHE A 302 -25.26 12.28 -7.01
N ASP A 303 -25.59 13.48 -7.49
CA ASP A 303 -26.95 14.05 -7.47
C ASP A 303 -27.83 13.58 -8.66
N GLU A 304 -29.04 14.12 -8.79
CA GLU A 304 -30.00 13.71 -9.82
C GLU A 304 -29.51 14.12 -11.23
N GLU A 305 -28.89 15.30 -11.32
CA GLU A 305 -28.15 15.83 -12.47
C GLU A 305 -26.88 15.02 -12.80
N GLY A 306 -26.47 14.10 -11.94
CA GLY A 306 -25.28 13.27 -12.09
C GLY A 306 -23.97 14.04 -11.91
N PHE A 307 -24.00 15.16 -11.18
CA PHE A 307 -22.82 15.86 -10.70
C PHE A 307 -22.31 15.23 -9.38
N PRO A 308 -20.99 15.13 -9.15
CA PRO A 308 -20.45 14.52 -7.94
C PRO A 308 -20.72 15.32 -6.67
N ARG A 309 -21.13 14.61 -5.61
CA ARG A 309 -21.22 15.09 -4.23
C ARG A 309 -19.83 15.20 -3.59
N ASP A 310 -19.73 15.87 -2.45
CA ASP A 310 -18.45 16.10 -1.77
C ASP A 310 -17.75 14.82 -1.27
N ASN A 311 -18.47 13.70 -1.10
CA ASN A 311 -17.87 12.40 -0.77
C ASN A 311 -17.22 11.67 -1.95
N PHE A 312 -17.40 12.17 -3.18
CA PHE A 312 -16.66 11.71 -4.36
C PHE A 312 -15.14 11.80 -4.17
N ARG A 313 -14.66 12.66 -3.25
CA ARG A 313 -13.27 12.72 -2.76
C ARG A 313 -12.68 11.38 -2.34
N LYS A 314 -13.51 10.41 -1.93
CA LYS A 314 -13.12 9.03 -1.53
C LYS A 314 -12.86 8.07 -2.69
N ILE A 315 -13.34 8.40 -3.90
CA ILE A 315 -13.31 7.50 -5.07
C ILE A 315 -12.82 8.21 -6.36
N GLN A 316 -12.46 9.48 -6.30
CA GLN A 316 -12.11 10.33 -7.45
C GLN A 316 -11.03 9.76 -8.39
N HIS A 317 -10.12 8.91 -7.92
CA HIS A 317 -8.98 8.44 -8.70
C HIS A 317 -9.26 7.16 -9.50
N ILE A 318 -10.29 6.36 -9.14
CA ILE A 318 -10.43 4.99 -9.65
C ILE A 318 -10.58 4.90 -11.18
N HIS A 319 -11.14 5.94 -11.83
CA HIS A 319 -11.26 5.94 -13.29
C HIS A 319 -9.90 6.10 -14.00
N VAL A 320 -8.91 6.76 -13.38
CA VAL A 320 -7.54 6.80 -13.91
C VAL A 320 -6.88 5.42 -13.79
N THR A 321 -7.10 4.72 -12.67
CA THR A 321 -6.66 3.33 -12.48
C THR A 321 -7.27 2.40 -13.54
N ASP A 322 -8.58 2.52 -13.80
CA ASP A 322 -9.30 1.76 -14.81
C ASP A 322 -8.78 1.99 -16.23
N ALA A 323 -8.47 3.25 -16.57
CA ALA A 323 -7.90 3.61 -17.87
C ALA A 323 -6.51 2.98 -18.08
N ILE A 324 -5.65 2.96 -17.06
CA ILE A 324 -4.32 2.32 -17.13
C ILE A 324 -4.47 0.81 -17.32
N VAL A 325 -5.22 0.14 -16.44
CA VAL A 325 -5.38 -1.32 -16.45
C VAL A 325 -6.10 -1.80 -17.71
N GLY A 326 -7.08 -1.04 -18.18
CA GLY A 326 -7.86 -1.31 -19.39
C GLY A 326 -7.09 -1.08 -20.70
N ARG A 327 -6.08 -0.19 -20.71
CA ARG A 327 -5.22 0.06 -21.88
C ARG A 327 -4.15 -1.01 -22.04
N TYR A 328 -3.41 -1.33 -20.97
CA TYR A 328 -2.22 -2.18 -21.05
C TYR A 328 -2.52 -3.65 -20.69
N LYS A 329 -3.41 -4.30 -21.45
CA LYS A 329 -3.96 -5.63 -21.12
C LYS A 329 -2.94 -6.79 -21.04
N GLU A 330 -1.79 -6.65 -21.68
CA GLU A 330 -0.68 -7.62 -21.60
C GLU A 330 0.13 -7.51 -20.28
N VAL A 331 -0.06 -6.41 -19.52
CA VAL A 331 0.61 -6.15 -18.25
C VAL A 331 -0.25 -6.64 -17.10
N LYS A 332 0.31 -7.48 -16.23
CA LYS A 332 -0.37 -7.94 -15.01
C LYS A 332 -0.23 -6.88 -13.92
N PHE A 333 -1.31 -6.18 -13.63
CA PHE A 333 -1.35 -5.18 -12.59
C PHE A 333 -1.68 -5.78 -11.23
N VAL A 334 -0.98 -5.31 -10.20
CA VAL A 334 -1.29 -5.51 -8.79
C VAL A 334 -1.66 -4.15 -8.21
N TRP A 335 -2.91 -3.98 -7.80
CA TRP A 335 -3.35 -2.79 -7.09
C TRP A 335 -2.88 -2.88 -5.63
N ALA A 336 -2.02 -1.95 -5.21
CA ALA A 336 -1.50 -1.92 -3.86
C ALA A 336 -2.62 -1.72 -2.82
N HIS A 337 -2.53 -2.44 -1.70
CA HIS A 337 -3.37 -2.27 -0.50
C HIS A 337 -4.90 -2.22 -0.73
N LEU A 338 -5.43 -2.94 -1.74
CA LEU A 338 -6.83 -2.84 -2.19
C LEU A 338 -7.28 -1.41 -2.61
N GLY A 339 -6.36 -0.50 -2.92
CA GLY A 339 -6.63 0.91 -3.19
C GLY A 339 -7.00 1.75 -1.96
N LEU A 340 -6.79 1.25 -0.74
CA LEU A 340 -7.01 2.02 0.50
C LEU A 340 -5.71 2.71 0.93
N SER A 341 -5.86 3.87 1.59
CA SER A 341 -4.78 4.71 2.12
C SER A 341 -4.95 4.97 3.63
N MET A 342 -3.98 5.64 4.28
CA MET A 342 -4.17 6.15 5.65
C MET A 342 -5.15 7.32 5.67
N GLU A 343 -5.27 8.00 4.54
CA GLU A 343 -6.13 9.14 4.29
C GLU A 343 -7.57 8.74 3.91
N LEU A 344 -7.89 7.44 3.78
CA LEU A 344 -9.20 6.91 3.38
C LEU A 344 -9.74 5.92 4.43
N THR A 345 -10.25 6.48 5.53
CA THR A 345 -10.61 5.73 6.74
C THR A 345 -12.08 5.32 6.80
N SER A 346 -12.97 6.09 6.17
CA SER A 346 -14.43 6.06 6.33
C SER A 346 -15.19 5.60 5.08
N LEU A 347 -14.51 5.18 4.01
CA LEU A 347 -15.18 4.60 2.84
C LEU A 347 -16.00 3.37 3.25
N HIS A 348 -17.30 3.39 2.92
CA HIS A 348 -18.23 2.33 3.27
C HIS A 348 -17.82 0.96 2.67
N PRO A 349 -17.74 -0.13 3.46
CA PRO A 349 -17.16 -1.39 3.00
C PRO A 349 -17.93 -2.06 1.85
N ALA A 350 -19.24 -1.87 1.76
CA ALA A 350 -20.01 -2.39 0.62
C ALA A 350 -19.68 -1.66 -0.69
N VAL A 351 -19.41 -0.35 -0.63
CA VAL A 351 -18.98 0.44 -1.79
C VAL A 351 -17.59 0.01 -2.23
N HIS A 352 -16.67 -0.14 -1.28
CA HIS A 352 -15.31 -0.64 -1.56
C HIS A 352 -15.33 -2.03 -2.20
N ALA A 353 -16.12 -2.96 -1.65
CA ALA A 353 -16.31 -4.28 -2.23
C ALA A 353 -16.95 -4.25 -3.63
N ARG A 354 -17.93 -3.37 -3.87
CA ARG A 354 -18.57 -3.18 -5.18
C ARG A 354 -17.57 -2.68 -6.23
N ILE A 355 -16.72 -1.70 -5.87
CA ILE A 355 -15.68 -1.18 -6.76
C ILE A 355 -14.70 -2.30 -7.12
N LEU A 356 -14.14 -2.99 -6.11
CA LEU A 356 -13.19 -4.08 -6.34
C LEU A 356 -13.80 -5.21 -7.19
N ALA A 357 -15.04 -5.63 -6.92
CA ALA A 357 -15.74 -6.63 -7.73
C ALA A 357 -15.86 -6.17 -9.19
N SER A 358 -16.32 -4.93 -9.44
CA SER A 358 -16.45 -4.41 -10.82
C SER A 358 -15.11 -4.30 -11.54
N PHE A 359 -14.00 -4.10 -10.81
CA PHE A 359 -12.65 -4.09 -11.38
C PHE A 359 -12.14 -5.51 -11.67
N TYR A 360 -12.36 -6.47 -10.77
CA TYR A 360 -11.99 -7.88 -10.99
C TYR A 360 -12.79 -8.53 -12.12
N GLU A 361 -14.08 -8.20 -12.25
CA GLU A 361 -14.94 -8.64 -13.37
C GLU A 361 -14.45 -8.09 -14.72
N ARG A 362 -14.11 -6.80 -14.76
CA ARG A 362 -13.76 -6.05 -15.97
C ARG A 362 -12.35 -6.33 -16.47
N HIS A 363 -11.41 -6.50 -15.55
CA HIS A 363 -9.99 -6.74 -15.80
C HIS A 363 -9.58 -8.17 -15.42
N ALA A 364 -10.51 -9.13 -15.57
CA ALA A 364 -10.36 -10.52 -15.15
C ALA A 364 -9.14 -11.28 -15.73
N THR A 365 -8.49 -10.74 -16.76
CA THR A 365 -7.28 -11.31 -17.37
C THR A 365 -5.98 -10.76 -16.77
N ASN A 366 -5.99 -9.53 -16.28
CA ASN A 366 -4.75 -8.78 -16.02
C ASN A 366 -4.73 -7.96 -14.71
N LEU A 367 -5.77 -8.01 -13.87
CA LEU A 367 -5.79 -7.35 -12.56
C LEU A 367 -5.81 -8.33 -11.37
N TRP A 368 -4.96 -7.99 -10.40
CA TRP A 368 -4.88 -8.49 -9.03
C TRP A 368 -4.84 -7.29 -8.07
N SER A 369 -5.00 -7.55 -6.78
CA SER A 369 -4.65 -6.61 -5.71
C SER A 369 -3.70 -7.28 -4.71
N ASP A 370 -2.96 -6.49 -3.94
CA ASP A 370 -2.26 -7.02 -2.77
C ASP A 370 -2.95 -6.60 -1.45
N LEU A 371 -2.71 -7.41 -0.42
CA LEU A 371 -3.23 -7.26 0.95
C LEU A 371 -2.14 -6.76 1.92
N SER A 372 -1.10 -6.12 1.38
CA SER A 372 0.18 -5.90 2.05
C SER A 372 0.18 -4.55 2.74
N TRP A 373 -0.29 -4.47 3.98
CA TRP A 373 -0.08 -3.29 4.82
C TRP A 373 -0.45 -3.56 6.27
N ASP A 374 0.38 -3.13 7.24
CA ASP A 374 -0.04 -3.19 8.65
C ASP A 374 -1.21 -2.23 8.93
N VAL A 375 -1.31 -1.10 8.21
CA VAL A 375 -2.47 -0.20 8.24
C VAL A 375 -3.75 -0.90 7.75
N LEU A 376 -3.69 -1.83 6.79
CA LEU A 376 -4.86 -2.63 6.43
C LEU A 376 -5.29 -3.54 7.60
N ALA A 377 -4.33 -4.21 8.23
CA ALA A 377 -4.61 -5.01 9.43
C ALA A 377 -5.19 -4.14 10.57
N LYS A 378 -4.56 -3.00 10.85
CA LYS A 378 -4.83 -2.15 12.02
C LYS A 378 -6.04 -1.22 11.86
N LEU A 379 -6.30 -0.66 10.67
CA LEU A 379 -7.44 0.26 10.45
C LEU A 379 -8.65 -0.40 9.80
N ASN A 380 -8.44 -1.45 8.99
CA ASN A 380 -9.52 -2.04 8.19
C ASN A 380 -9.93 -3.44 8.66
N PHE A 381 -9.01 -4.31 9.11
CA PHE A 381 -9.36 -5.72 9.35
C PHE A 381 -9.53 -6.14 10.82
N MET A 382 -8.64 -5.73 11.72
CA MET A 382 -8.38 -6.45 12.98
C MET A 382 -8.33 -5.60 14.26
N ASN A 383 -8.79 -4.34 14.20
CA ASN A 383 -9.11 -3.54 15.39
C ASN A 383 -10.61 -3.21 15.44
N PHE A 384 -11.40 -4.10 16.03
CA PHE A 384 -12.77 -3.80 16.44
C PHE A 384 -12.78 -2.88 17.66
N ASP A 385 -13.62 -1.85 17.60
CA ASP A 385 -13.76 -0.77 18.59
C ASP A 385 -14.85 -1.04 19.64
N GLY A 386 -15.71 -2.03 19.41
CA GLY A 386 -16.83 -2.38 20.30
C GLY A 386 -18.13 -1.64 20.00
N LEU A 387 -18.20 -0.82 18.96
CA LEU A 387 -19.43 -0.11 18.58
C LEU A 387 -20.37 -1.00 17.73
N PRO A 388 -21.71 -0.75 17.77
CA PRO A 388 -22.67 -1.41 16.90
C PRO A 388 -22.48 -0.97 15.44
N ILE A 389 -22.84 -1.83 14.49
CA ILE A 389 -22.58 -1.61 13.05
C ILE A 389 -23.29 -0.36 12.52
N GLU A 390 -24.47 -0.05 13.05
CA GLU A 390 -25.32 1.09 12.67
C GLU A 390 -24.65 2.44 12.98
N ALA A 391 -23.76 2.49 13.99
CA ALA A 391 -23.03 3.70 14.37
C ALA A 391 -21.92 4.09 13.37
N HIS A 392 -21.56 3.17 12.46
CA HIS A 392 -20.53 3.37 11.44
C HIS A 392 -21.09 3.35 10.02
N TRP A 393 -22.00 2.42 9.73
CA TRP A 393 -22.32 1.98 8.37
C TRP A 393 -23.81 1.99 8.02
N SER A 394 -24.64 2.71 8.81
CA SER A 394 -25.99 3.08 8.38
C SER A 394 -25.96 4.30 7.45
N ALA A 395 -27.03 4.52 6.68
CA ALA A 395 -27.21 5.72 5.84
C ALA A 395 -27.30 7.03 6.65
N ALA A 396 -27.51 6.93 7.97
CA ALA A 396 -27.44 8.05 8.91
C ALA A 396 -26.01 8.31 9.45
N ALA A 397 -25.09 7.35 9.32
CA ALA A 397 -23.71 7.42 9.79
C ALA A 397 -22.67 7.58 8.67
N SER A 398 -22.98 7.08 7.47
CA SER A 398 -22.07 7.09 6.32
C SER A 398 -22.66 7.83 5.12
N GLU A 399 -22.02 8.93 4.73
CA GLU A 399 -22.37 9.75 3.55
C GLU A 399 -22.34 8.97 2.21
N ASP A 400 -21.73 7.78 2.19
CA ASP A 400 -21.56 6.93 1.01
C ASP A 400 -22.77 6.01 0.74
N LEU A 401 -23.72 5.93 1.68
CA LEU A 401 -24.86 5.03 1.65
C LEU A 401 -26.17 5.82 1.59
N ALA A 402 -26.90 5.72 0.48
CA ALA A 402 -28.15 6.47 0.29
C ALA A 402 -29.38 5.85 0.98
N ASP A 403 -29.34 4.54 1.28
CA ASP A 403 -30.42 3.78 1.93
C ASP A 403 -29.82 2.56 2.66
N ASP A 404 -30.25 2.31 3.89
CA ASP A 404 -29.87 1.13 4.68
C ASP A 404 -30.26 -0.19 3.97
N ALA A 405 -31.27 -0.17 3.09
CA ALA A 405 -31.67 -1.32 2.29
C ALA A 405 -30.56 -1.87 1.37
N LEU A 406 -29.53 -1.08 1.07
CA LEU A 406 -28.36 -1.48 0.27
C LEU A 406 -27.29 -2.24 1.09
N PHE A 407 -27.47 -2.40 2.41
CA PHE A 407 -26.48 -3.04 3.27
C PHE A 407 -27.11 -3.90 4.38
N ASP A 408 -27.01 -5.24 4.27
CA ASP A 408 -27.48 -6.17 5.31
C ASP A 408 -26.55 -6.15 6.55
N MET A 409 -26.72 -5.10 7.36
CA MET A 409 -26.03 -4.88 8.62
C MET A 409 -26.17 -6.05 9.59
N ARG A 410 -27.27 -6.81 9.52
CA ARG A 410 -27.52 -7.97 10.37
C ARG A 410 -26.68 -9.18 9.93
N ALA A 411 -26.61 -9.46 8.63
CA ALA A 411 -25.76 -10.52 8.10
C ALA A 411 -24.27 -10.24 8.33
N VAL A 412 -23.85 -8.97 8.15
CA VAL A 412 -22.46 -8.54 8.40
C VAL A 412 -22.10 -8.61 9.88
N SER A 413 -22.99 -8.20 10.79
CA SER A 413 -22.76 -8.36 12.24
C SER A 413 -22.63 -9.84 12.64
N ALA A 414 -23.57 -10.69 12.20
CA ALA A 414 -23.50 -12.13 12.45
C ALA A 414 -22.27 -12.80 11.81
N ALA A 415 -21.73 -12.25 10.71
CA ALA A 415 -20.47 -12.68 10.13
C ALA A 415 -19.27 -12.28 11.00
N ARG A 416 -19.22 -11.01 11.46
CA ARG A 416 -18.20 -10.50 12.38
C ARG A 416 -18.11 -11.33 13.67
N GLU A 417 -19.26 -11.73 14.24
CA GLU A 417 -19.32 -12.62 15.42
C GLU A 417 -18.68 -14.00 15.17
N ARG A 418 -18.86 -14.60 13.98
CA ARG A 418 -18.23 -15.88 13.63
C ARG A 418 -16.71 -15.74 13.46
N LEU A 419 -16.25 -14.62 12.91
CA LEU A 419 -14.82 -14.31 12.83
C LEU A 419 -14.22 -14.12 14.23
N ASP A 420 -14.95 -13.50 15.16
CA ASP A 420 -14.48 -13.27 16.54
C ASP A 420 -14.24 -14.58 17.30
N ALA A 421 -15.13 -15.57 17.14
CA ALA A 421 -14.94 -16.92 17.67
C ALA A 421 -13.69 -17.61 17.09
N THR A 422 -13.39 -17.38 15.80
CA THR A 422 -12.16 -17.85 15.15
C THR A 422 -10.94 -17.13 15.72
N TRP A 423 -11.01 -15.81 15.88
CA TRP A 423 -9.92 -15.00 16.44
C TRP A 423 -9.60 -15.37 17.89
N ALA A 424 -10.62 -15.63 18.72
CA ALA A 424 -10.41 -16.07 20.11
C ALA A 424 -9.59 -17.37 20.22
N ALA A 425 -9.71 -18.29 19.26
CA ALA A 425 -8.91 -19.52 19.19
C ALA A 425 -7.51 -19.31 18.56
N VAL A 426 -7.33 -18.26 17.78
CA VAL A 426 -6.09 -17.97 17.02
C VAL A 426 -5.16 -17.01 17.78
N ARG A 427 -5.70 -15.95 18.38
CA ARG A 427 -4.95 -14.87 19.05
C ARG A 427 -3.90 -15.38 20.03
N PRO A 428 -4.13 -16.41 20.88
CA PRO A 428 -3.10 -16.92 21.80
C PRO A 428 -1.85 -17.49 21.10
N LYS A 429 -1.95 -17.91 19.83
CA LYS A 429 -0.81 -18.43 19.05
C LYS A 429 0.12 -17.31 18.53
N VAL A 430 -0.42 -16.12 18.30
CA VAL A 430 0.31 -14.96 17.71
C VAL A 430 0.46 -13.77 18.67
N ALA A 431 -0.14 -13.85 19.86
CA ALA A 431 -0.02 -12.88 20.95
C ALA A 431 1.43 -12.44 21.33
N PRO A 432 2.49 -13.25 21.15
CA PRO A 432 3.86 -12.78 21.35
C PRO A 432 4.38 -11.81 20.29
N THR A 433 3.69 -11.67 19.14
CA THR A 433 4.18 -10.94 17.96
C THR A 433 3.19 -9.95 17.34
N ILE A 434 1.89 -9.98 17.63
CA ILE A 434 0.97 -8.91 17.20
C ILE A 434 1.17 -7.65 18.05
N THR A 435 0.94 -6.43 17.50
CA THR A 435 1.01 -5.20 18.32
C THR A 435 -0.34 -4.83 18.94
N THR A 436 -1.23 -4.22 18.17
CA THR A 436 -2.46 -3.59 18.67
C THR A 436 -3.72 -4.45 18.53
N LEU A 437 -3.67 -5.53 17.74
CA LEU A 437 -4.85 -6.21 17.20
C LEU A 437 -5.86 -6.67 18.28
N THR A 438 -7.03 -6.02 18.30
CA THR A 438 -8.12 -6.32 19.23
C THR A 438 -8.98 -7.49 18.73
N GLY A 439 -9.40 -7.47 17.47
CA GLY A 439 -10.26 -8.48 16.84
C GLY A 439 -10.96 -8.01 15.56
N PRO A 440 -11.64 -8.93 14.85
CA PRO A 440 -12.13 -8.71 13.49
C PRO A 440 -13.22 -7.63 13.41
N THR A 441 -13.14 -6.75 12.41
CA THR A 441 -14.07 -5.63 12.17
C THR A 441 -15.27 -6.02 11.30
N TYR A 442 -16.25 -5.12 11.18
CA TYR A 442 -17.32 -5.24 10.17
C TYR A 442 -16.78 -5.11 8.73
N LYS A 443 -15.78 -4.24 8.48
CA LYS A 443 -15.12 -4.12 7.18
C LYS A 443 -14.49 -5.44 6.74
N LEU A 444 -13.85 -6.17 7.66
CA LEU A 444 -13.31 -7.51 7.38
C LEU A 444 -14.41 -8.50 7.00
N ALA A 445 -15.55 -8.52 7.69
CA ALA A 445 -16.64 -9.44 7.37
C ALA A 445 -17.17 -9.25 5.92
N VAL A 446 -17.18 -8.02 5.41
CA VAL A 446 -17.50 -7.70 4.02
C VAL A 446 -16.37 -8.09 3.07
N LEU A 447 -15.14 -7.61 3.32
CA LEU A 447 -14.02 -7.78 2.38
C LEU A 447 -13.49 -9.22 2.34
N LEU A 448 -13.59 -10.00 3.42
CA LEU A 448 -13.32 -11.44 3.40
C LEU A 448 -14.32 -12.18 2.50
N SER A 449 -15.59 -11.75 2.49
CA SER A 449 -16.62 -12.33 1.61
C SER A 449 -16.32 -12.06 0.13
N LEU A 450 -15.79 -10.87 -0.18
CA LEU A 450 -15.24 -10.55 -1.52
C LEU A 450 -14.03 -11.44 -1.86
N LEU A 451 -13.08 -11.60 -0.93
CA LEU A 451 -11.87 -12.41 -1.14
C LEU A 451 -12.16 -13.91 -1.31
N HIS A 452 -13.25 -14.43 -0.74
CA HIS A 452 -13.75 -15.78 -1.00
C HIS A 452 -14.55 -15.89 -2.32
N ALA A 453 -15.14 -14.80 -2.82
CA ALA A 453 -15.77 -14.76 -4.14
C ALA A 453 -14.73 -14.62 -5.28
N TYR A 454 -13.56 -14.04 -4.97
CA TYR A 454 -12.47 -13.76 -5.90
C TYR A 454 -11.10 -14.25 -5.38
N PRO A 455 -10.96 -15.55 -5.01
CA PRO A 455 -9.76 -16.09 -4.37
C PRO A 455 -8.55 -16.03 -5.30
N GLU A 456 -8.74 -15.92 -6.62
CA GLU A 456 -7.69 -15.85 -7.62
C GLU A 456 -7.10 -14.44 -7.82
N ARG A 457 -7.65 -13.41 -7.14
CA ARG A 457 -7.32 -11.98 -7.32
C ARG A 457 -6.36 -11.36 -6.32
N ALA A 458 -6.17 -11.94 -5.14
CA ALA A 458 -5.34 -11.33 -4.11
C ALA A 458 -3.94 -11.96 -3.98
N ILE A 459 -2.93 -11.16 -3.64
CA ILE A 459 -1.62 -11.63 -3.16
C ILE A 459 -1.32 -11.04 -1.77
N THR A 460 -0.31 -11.58 -1.09
CA THR A 460 0.05 -11.22 0.29
C THR A 460 1.50 -10.74 0.40
N GLY A 461 1.71 -9.85 1.36
CA GLY A 461 2.98 -9.26 1.76
C GLY A 461 2.77 -8.37 2.97
N THR A 462 3.73 -7.51 3.29
CA THR A 462 3.65 -6.70 4.52
C THR A 462 3.80 -5.19 4.35
N ASP A 463 4.27 -4.70 3.19
CA ASP A 463 4.66 -3.29 2.96
C ASP A 463 5.57 -2.72 4.07
N TYR A 464 6.70 -3.38 4.27
CA TYR A 464 7.68 -2.96 5.26
C TYR A 464 8.70 -1.98 4.67
N VAL A 465 8.61 -0.71 5.05
CA VAL A 465 9.64 0.30 4.77
C VAL A 465 10.80 0.16 5.76
N ALA A 466 11.86 -0.52 5.32
CA ALA A 466 13.06 -0.79 6.11
C ALA A 466 14.00 0.43 6.13
N SER A 467 14.44 0.84 7.32
CA SER A 467 15.49 1.85 7.51
C SER A 467 16.27 1.60 8.80
N PHE A 468 17.51 2.09 8.88
CA PHE A 468 18.26 2.19 10.12
C PHE A 468 18.42 3.62 10.65
N GLY A 469 17.76 4.62 10.04
CA GLY A 469 17.87 6.02 10.47
C GLY A 469 17.38 6.26 11.91
N THR A 470 18.31 6.59 12.81
CA THR A 470 18.01 6.91 14.20
C THR A 470 17.36 8.30 14.33
N HIS A 471 16.55 8.50 15.37
CA HIS A 471 15.90 9.79 15.63
C HIS A 471 16.92 10.94 15.74
N ASP A 472 18.04 10.74 16.45
CA ASP A 472 19.09 11.76 16.61
C ASP A 472 19.72 12.24 15.29
N ALA A 473 19.77 11.37 14.27
CA ALA A 473 20.36 11.67 12.96
C ALA A 473 19.34 12.12 11.91
N PHE A 474 18.08 11.67 12.05
CA PHE A 474 16.97 11.99 11.15
C PHE A 474 15.74 12.41 11.96
N PRO A 475 15.82 13.51 12.76
CA PRO A 475 14.78 13.87 13.72
C PRO A 475 13.49 14.30 13.03
N GLY A 476 13.59 14.80 11.79
CA GLY A 476 12.44 15.23 11.01
C GLY A 476 11.65 16.35 11.70
N TYR A 477 10.32 16.36 11.49
CA TYR A 477 9.43 17.37 12.05
C TYR A 477 9.30 17.23 13.57
N THR A 478 9.89 18.18 14.29
CA THR A 478 9.50 18.50 15.66
C THR A 478 8.29 19.45 15.64
N PRO A 479 7.14 19.06 16.21
CA PRO A 479 6.01 19.95 16.45
C PRO A 479 6.36 21.30 17.08
N LEU A 480 5.53 22.32 16.80
CA LEU A 480 5.64 23.66 17.39
C LEU A 480 5.56 23.69 18.94
N SER A 481 5.13 22.60 19.57
CA SER A 481 5.18 22.40 21.04
C SER A 481 6.60 22.09 21.56
N GLY A 482 7.57 21.83 20.69
CA GLY A 482 8.97 21.54 21.04
C GLY A 482 9.25 20.12 21.50
N ALA A 483 8.23 19.24 21.54
CA ALA A 483 8.39 17.81 21.79
C ALA A 483 8.18 17.02 20.48
N PRO A 484 9.03 16.04 20.14
CA PRO A 484 8.80 15.16 18.99
C PRO A 484 7.52 14.32 19.20
N LEU A 485 6.85 13.94 18.12
CA LEU A 485 5.59 13.18 18.17
C LEU A 485 5.73 11.83 18.90
N SER A 486 6.92 11.23 18.84
CA SER A 486 7.42 10.28 19.84
C SER A 486 8.93 10.46 19.98
N PRO A 487 9.53 10.38 21.19
CA PRO A 487 10.98 10.40 21.37
C PRO A 487 11.70 9.18 20.74
N GLU A 488 10.96 8.14 20.38
CA GLU A 488 11.47 6.87 19.89
C GLU A 488 11.27 6.72 18.36
N ALA A 489 10.41 7.55 17.76
CA ALA A 489 10.01 7.50 16.35
C ALA A 489 11.05 8.11 15.38
N GLY A 490 12.27 7.60 15.43
CA GLY A 490 13.09 7.53 14.22
C GLY A 490 12.49 6.52 13.24
N CYS A 491 12.91 6.55 11.98
CA CYS A 491 12.54 5.51 11.00
C CYS A 491 13.21 4.15 11.27
N HIS A 492 14.08 4.05 12.29
CA HIS A 492 14.84 2.85 12.63
C HIS A 492 13.94 1.62 12.86
N LYS A 493 14.02 0.68 11.91
CA LYS A 493 13.32 -0.59 11.87
C LYS A 493 14.19 -1.72 12.41
N THR A 494 13.55 -2.77 12.94
CA THR A 494 14.24 -3.86 13.63
C THR A 494 13.67 -5.23 13.25
N GLU A 495 14.42 -6.29 13.51
CA GLU A 495 13.97 -7.68 13.36
C GLU A 495 12.64 -7.95 14.10
N LEU A 496 12.43 -7.30 15.25
CA LEU A 496 11.19 -7.39 16.02
C LEU A 496 10.03 -6.69 15.31
N SER A 497 10.20 -5.42 14.88
CA SER A 497 9.11 -4.72 14.19
C SER A 497 8.79 -5.30 12.81
N HIS A 498 9.75 -5.96 12.17
CA HIS A 498 9.50 -6.78 10.98
C HIS A 498 8.65 -8.03 11.30
N ALA A 499 9.00 -8.75 12.38
CA ALA A 499 8.19 -9.89 12.85
C ALA A 499 6.77 -9.46 13.23
N GLN A 500 6.62 -8.28 13.83
CA GLN A 500 5.32 -7.71 14.19
C GLN A 500 4.47 -7.38 12.97
N GLN A 501 5.04 -6.65 11.99
CA GLN A 501 4.33 -6.31 10.75
C GLN A 501 3.94 -7.54 9.92
N LEU A 502 4.79 -8.58 9.87
CA LEU A 502 4.48 -9.87 9.27
C LEU A 502 3.36 -10.64 10.01
N SER A 503 3.30 -10.55 11.34
CA SER A 503 2.24 -11.15 12.15
C SER A 503 0.90 -10.43 12.03
N ASP A 504 0.91 -9.10 12.07
CA ASP A 504 -0.30 -8.28 12.00
C ASP A 504 -0.98 -8.46 10.63
N THR A 505 -0.23 -8.39 9.53
CA THR A 505 -0.75 -8.62 8.17
C THR A 505 -1.17 -10.07 7.95
N SER A 506 -0.39 -11.05 8.43
CA SER A 506 -0.76 -12.46 8.33
C SER A 506 -1.96 -12.85 9.19
N SER A 507 -2.42 -12.02 10.13
CA SER A 507 -3.58 -12.34 10.98
C SER A 507 -4.86 -12.60 10.15
N LEU A 508 -5.00 -11.93 9.01
CA LEU A 508 -6.06 -12.15 8.02
C LEU A 508 -6.10 -13.60 7.51
N ASN A 509 -4.94 -14.23 7.35
CA ASN A 509 -4.81 -15.57 6.76
C ASN A 509 -5.50 -16.67 7.60
N ALA A 510 -5.79 -16.39 8.87
CA ALA A 510 -6.50 -17.31 9.76
C ALA A 510 -7.99 -17.46 9.40
N PHE A 511 -8.57 -16.53 8.65
CA PHE A 511 -10.01 -16.52 8.30
C PHE A 511 -10.32 -17.04 6.90
N PHE A 512 -9.30 -17.27 6.06
CA PHE A 512 -9.49 -17.79 4.70
C PHE A 512 -10.01 -19.24 4.70
N ASP A 513 -10.80 -19.60 3.70
CA ASP A 513 -11.07 -20.99 3.34
C ASP A 513 -9.83 -21.66 2.69
N ASP A 514 -9.96 -22.94 2.32
CA ASP A 514 -8.86 -23.71 1.71
C ASP A 514 -8.44 -23.19 0.32
N GLU A 515 -9.35 -22.58 -0.44
CA GLU A 515 -9.09 -22.10 -1.80
C GLU A 515 -8.38 -20.75 -1.77
N ALA A 516 -8.94 -19.78 -1.03
CA ALA A 516 -8.32 -18.48 -0.80
C ALA A 516 -6.96 -18.62 -0.10
N PHE A 517 -6.82 -19.52 0.89
CA PHE A 517 -5.52 -19.74 1.54
C PHE A 517 -4.48 -20.33 0.57
N SER A 518 -4.86 -21.27 -0.29
CA SER A 518 -3.94 -21.85 -1.29
C SER A 518 -3.56 -20.85 -2.39
N ALA A 519 -4.52 -20.06 -2.85
CA ALA A 519 -4.34 -19.08 -3.90
C ALA A 519 -3.55 -17.85 -3.43
N ILE A 520 -3.94 -17.25 -2.30
CA ILE A 520 -3.36 -16.01 -1.77
C ILE A 520 -2.08 -16.30 -0.97
N VAL A 521 -2.19 -17.13 0.08
CA VAL A 521 -1.13 -17.28 1.11
C VAL A 521 -0.03 -18.25 0.67
N LEU A 522 -0.39 -19.40 0.08
CA LEU A 522 0.58 -20.36 -0.46
C LEU A 522 1.08 -20.00 -1.87
N GLY A 523 0.70 -18.84 -2.39
CA GLY A 523 1.31 -18.25 -3.59
C GLY A 523 0.73 -18.70 -4.93
N GLY A 524 -0.38 -19.44 -4.95
CA GLY A 524 -1.03 -19.84 -6.19
C GLY A 524 -1.24 -18.66 -7.17
N ASN A 525 -1.56 -17.47 -6.65
CA ASN A 525 -1.69 -16.21 -7.40
C ASN A 525 -0.32 -15.57 -7.67
N PHE A 526 0.50 -15.39 -6.63
CA PHE A 526 1.85 -14.80 -6.73
C PHE A 526 2.70 -15.46 -7.84
N PHE A 527 2.76 -16.79 -7.90
CA PHE A 527 3.53 -17.50 -8.92
C PHE A 527 3.00 -17.26 -10.35
N ARG A 528 1.70 -17.02 -10.54
CA ARG A 528 1.11 -16.67 -11.84
C ARG A 528 1.44 -15.22 -12.23
N VAL A 529 1.37 -14.30 -11.28
CA VAL A 529 1.69 -12.88 -11.50
C VAL A 529 3.18 -12.73 -11.83
N ALA A 530 4.07 -13.16 -10.94
CA ALA A 530 5.53 -13.12 -11.10
C ALA A 530 6.08 -13.96 -12.29
N GLY A 531 5.25 -14.75 -12.96
CA GLY A 531 5.65 -15.57 -14.13
C GLY A 531 6.42 -16.85 -13.79
N ILE A 532 6.63 -17.16 -12.52
CA ILE A 532 7.43 -18.30 -12.05
C ILE A 532 6.61 -19.60 -11.82
N SER A 533 5.34 -19.61 -12.20
CA SER A 533 4.39 -20.74 -12.03
C SER A 533 4.75 -22.03 -12.80
N THR A 534 5.72 -21.97 -13.71
CA THR A 534 6.32 -23.17 -14.35
C THR A 534 7.30 -23.90 -13.41
N THR A 535 7.91 -23.18 -12.48
CA THR A 535 8.89 -23.70 -11.52
C THR A 535 8.23 -23.98 -10.17
N PHE A 536 7.32 -23.09 -9.74
CA PHE A 536 6.70 -23.15 -8.41
C PHE A 536 5.19 -23.38 -8.44
N ALA A 537 4.68 -23.97 -7.35
CA ALA A 537 3.28 -24.23 -7.07
C ALA A 537 3.03 -24.25 -5.55
N PRO A 538 1.84 -23.88 -5.06
CA PRO A 538 1.48 -24.11 -3.66
C PRO A 538 1.50 -25.62 -3.35
N PRO A 539 2.00 -26.06 -2.18
CA PRO A 539 1.76 -27.41 -1.69
C PRO A 539 0.25 -27.61 -1.40
N PRO A 540 -0.27 -28.85 -1.41
CA PRO A 540 -1.65 -29.14 -1.06
C PRO A 540 -1.92 -28.82 0.42
N LEU A 541 -3.15 -28.48 0.80
CA LEU A 541 -3.53 -28.30 2.21
C LEU A 541 -3.82 -29.64 2.90
N CYS A 542 -3.51 -29.74 4.20
CA CYS A 542 -3.84 -30.92 5.00
C CYS A 542 -5.34 -30.95 5.34
N ARG A 543 -6.14 -31.60 4.49
CA ARG A 543 -7.58 -31.82 4.74
C ARG A 543 -7.81 -32.97 5.71
N ALA A 544 -8.64 -32.74 6.73
CA ALA A 544 -8.96 -33.72 7.78
C ALA A 544 -9.48 -35.05 7.22
N ASP A 545 -10.29 -35.01 6.15
CA ASP A 545 -10.94 -36.17 5.54
C ASP A 545 -9.96 -37.14 4.85
N ALA A 546 -8.77 -36.67 4.45
CA ALA A 546 -7.75 -37.51 3.83
C ALA A 546 -7.33 -38.67 4.75
N THR A 547 -7.30 -38.41 6.07
CA THR A 547 -7.02 -39.37 7.14
C THR A 547 -8.09 -40.46 7.28
N ALA A 548 -9.33 -40.21 6.83
CA ALA A 548 -10.41 -41.19 6.85
C ALA A 548 -10.38 -42.10 5.60
N THR A 549 -10.08 -41.55 4.42
CA THR A 549 -10.08 -42.32 3.16
C THR A 549 -8.93 -43.33 3.04
N ALA A 550 -7.76 -43.07 3.63
CA ALA A 550 -6.62 -44.00 3.57
C ALA A 550 -6.93 -45.40 4.16
N THR A 551 -7.83 -45.46 5.15
CA THR A 551 -8.26 -46.70 5.82
C THR A 551 -9.55 -47.29 5.22
N ALA A 552 -10.28 -46.51 4.41
CA ALA A 552 -11.60 -46.85 3.88
C ALA A 552 -11.59 -47.42 2.45
N ALA A 553 -10.43 -47.56 1.81
CA ALA A 553 -10.26 -48.18 0.48
C ALA A 553 -10.59 -49.70 0.45
N SER A 554 -11.26 -50.22 1.48
CA SER A 554 -11.62 -51.63 1.63
C SER A 554 -13.04 -51.87 2.21
N THR A 555 -14.03 -50.99 1.97
CA THR A 555 -15.44 -51.43 1.70
C THR A 555 -16.39 -50.32 1.21
N ALA A 556 -17.16 -50.67 0.19
CA ALA A 556 -18.54 -50.24 -0.14
C ALA A 556 -19.05 -48.83 0.25
N SER A 557 -19.15 -47.96 -0.75
CA SER A 557 -20.41 -47.31 -1.18
C SER A 557 -21.57 -47.19 -0.18
N THR A 558 -21.80 -45.97 0.33
CA THR A 558 -23.04 -45.21 0.04
C THR A 558 -22.85 -43.73 0.39
N ALA A 559 -23.45 -42.81 -0.37
CA ALA A 559 -23.35 -41.38 -0.13
C ALA A 559 -24.55 -40.88 0.69
N SER A 560 -24.30 -39.97 1.64
CA SER A 560 -25.34 -39.21 2.34
C SER A 560 -24.87 -37.77 2.48
N THR A 561 -25.46 -36.87 1.71
CA THR A 561 -25.11 -35.44 1.68
C THR A 561 -25.65 -34.72 2.92
N SER A 562 -24.76 -34.16 3.75
CA SER A 562 -25.16 -33.24 4.82
C SER A 562 -25.23 -31.82 4.26
N THR A 563 -26.38 -31.15 4.45
CA THR A 563 -26.64 -29.81 3.89
C THR A 563 -26.12 -28.72 4.81
N ILE A 564 -25.05 -28.03 4.39
CA ILE A 564 -24.69 -26.71 4.92
C ILE A 564 -25.75 -25.70 4.43
N PRO A 565 -26.28 -24.81 5.29
CA PRO A 565 -27.26 -23.81 4.86
C PRO A 565 -26.62 -22.79 3.90
N THR A 566 -27.25 -22.57 2.75
CA THR A 566 -26.85 -21.55 1.77
C THR A 566 -26.93 -20.15 2.36
N ILE A 567 -25.82 -19.41 2.24
CA ILE A 567 -25.80 -17.95 2.34
C ILE A 567 -26.70 -17.38 1.23
N PRO A 568 -27.51 -16.32 1.47
CA PRO A 568 -28.32 -15.71 0.44
C PRO A 568 -27.44 -15.23 -0.72
N THR A 569 -27.82 -15.61 -1.95
CA THR A 569 -27.14 -15.20 -3.17
C THR A 569 -27.29 -13.71 -3.41
N ILE A 570 -26.19 -13.05 -3.75
CA ILE A 570 -26.20 -11.73 -4.43
C ILE A 570 -27.17 -11.82 -5.63
N PRO A 571 -28.07 -10.84 -5.84
CA PRO A 571 -29.02 -10.89 -6.93
C PRO A 571 -28.32 -10.99 -8.27
N THR A 572 -28.77 -11.91 -9.12
CA THR A 572 -28.14 -12.19 -10.41
C THR A 572 -28.37 -11.03 -11.39
N ILE A 573 -27.28 -10.32 -11.73
CA ILE A 573 -27.31 -9.26 -12.75
C ILE A 573 -27.81 -9.86 -14.08
N PRO A 574 -28.79 -9.24 -14.76
CA PRO A 574 -29.33 -9.78 -16.01
C PRO A 574 -28.25 -9.86 -17.10
N THR A 575 -28.32 -10.91 -17.91
CA THR A 575 -27.30 -11.22 -18.91
C THR A 575 -27.23 -10.14 -19.99
N ILE A 576 -26.03 -9.58 -20.19
CA ILE A 576 -25.77 -8.60 -21.26
C ILE A 576 -26.03 -9.27 -22.62
N PRO A 577 -26.86 -8.69 -23.50
CA PRO A 577 -27.11 -9.27 -24.82
C PRO A 577 -25.85 -9.25 -25.69
N THR A 578 -25.67 -10.30 -26.49
CA THR A 578 -24.47 -10.49 -27.31
C THR A 578 -24.31 -9.38 -28.34
N ILE A 579 -23.13 -8.74 -28.35
CA ILE A 579 -22.76 -7.74 -29.35
C ILE A 579 -22.67 -8.42 -30.73
N PRO A 580 -23.36 -7.93 -31.77
CA PRO A 580 -23.27 -8.50 -33.12
C PRO A 580 -21.88 -8.26 -33.73
N THR A 581 -21.39 -9.24 -34.50
CA THR A 581 -20.06 -9.22 -35.12
C THR A 581 -19.89 -8.06 -36.10
N ILE A 582 -18.84 -7.26 -35.90
CA ILE A 582 -18.43 -6.21 -36.83
C ILE A 582 -17.89 -6.87 -38.12
N PRO A 583 -18.35 -6.48 -39.33
CA PRO A 583 -17.86 -7.03 -40.59
C PRO A 583 -16.42 -6.55 -40.90
N THR A 584 -15.63 -7.44 -41.49
CA THR A 584 -14.22 -7.20 -41.82
C THR A 584 -14.03 -6.12 -42.89
N ILE A 585 -13.22 -5.11 -42.60
CA ILE A 585 -12.80 -4.09 -43.58
C ILE A 585 -11.70 -4.70 -44.49
N PRO A 586 -11.78 -4.57 -45.83
CA PRO A 586 -10.79 -5.14 -46.74
C PRO A 586 -9.45 -4.38 -46.72
N THR A 587 -8.36 -5.13 -46.91
CA THR A 587 -6.99 -4.61 -46.92
C THR A 587 -6.72 -3.71 -48.13
N ILE A 588 -6.26 -2.48 -47.90
CA ILE A 588 -5.79 -1.58 -48.97
C ILE A 588 -4.30 -1.83 -49.22
N SER A 589 -3.94 -2.14 -50.47
CA SER A 589 -2.54 -2.35 -50.87
C SER A 589 -1.79 -1.03 -51.04
N ALA A 590 -0.69 -0.85 -50.30
CA ALA A 590 0.22 0.28 -50.52
C ALA A 590 0.96 0.13 -51.86
N THR A 591 0.84 1.13 -52.74
CA THR A 591 1.56 1.15 -54.03
C THR A 591 2.78 2.05 -53.91
N SER A 592 3.96 1.54 -54.28
CA SER A 592 5.22 2.28 -54.19
C SER A 592 5.57 2.99 -55.49
N THR A 593 5.95 4.27 -55.41
CA THR A 593 6.58 5.04 -56.48
C THR A 593 7.69 5.91 -55.92
N ALA A 594 8.84 5.97 -56.60
CA ALA A 594 10.05 6.66 -56.13
C ALA A 594 10.68 7.53 -57.24
N GLY A 595 11.42 8.57 -56.82
CA GLY A 595 12.19 9.49 -57.68
C GLY A 595 11.76 10.95 -57.47
N THR A 596 12.51 11.87 -56.85
CA THR A 596 13.85 12.47 -57.14
C THR A 596 13.85 13.52 -58.27
N PRO A 597 14.76 14.53 -58.25
CA PRO A 597 15.29 15.34 -57.11
C PRO A 597 15.51 16.85 -57.46
N LEU A 598 16.28 17.59 -56.63
CA LEU A 598 16.93 18.91 -56.88
C LEU A 598 15.99 20.15 -56.98
N ASN A 599 16.27 21.36 -56.46
CA ASN A 599 17.55 22.06 -56.28
C ASN A 599 17.45 23.33 -55.39
N ALA A 600 18.61 23.81 -54.93
CA ALA A 600 18.86 24.89 -53.97
C ALA A 600 18.38 26.34 -54.29
N ALA A 601 18.18 27.16 -53.24
CA ALA A 601 18.36 28.62 -53.24
C ALA A 601 18.68 29.19 -51.83
N ALA A 602 19.73 30.02 -51.74
CA ALA A 602 20.15 30.89 -50.62
C ALA A 602 21.27 31.83 -51.15
N PRO A 603 21.82 32.84 -50.42
CA PRO A 603 21.44 33.46 -49.13
C PRO A 603 21.37 35.02 -49.18
N GLN A 604 21.15 35.70 -48.04
CA GLN A 604 21.75 37.00 -47.58
C GLN A 604 21.24 37.29 -46.14
N GLN A 605 22.04 37.53 -45.07
CA GLN A 605 23.10 38.52 -44.73
C GLN A 605 22.55 39.87 -44.17
N TRP A 606 23.11 40.51 -43.12
CA TRP A 606 24.18 40.12 -42.16
C TRP A 606 23.58 39.47 -40.89
N GLY A 607 23.84 39.78 -39.59
CA GLY A 607 24.72 40.68 -38.80
C GLY A 607 24.45 40.34 -37.30
N TRP A 608 25.37 40.14 -36.33
CA TRP A 608 26.68 40.70 -35.90
C TRP A 608 26.56 42.03 -35.13
N ALA A 609 27.09 42.20 -33.89
CA ALA A 609 27.84 41.29 -33.00
C ALA A 609 27.70 41.68 -31.49
N ALA A 610 28.48 41.06 -30.60
CA ALA A 610 28.43 41.23 -29.14
C ALA A 610 29.64 41.98 -28.53
N ALA A 611 29.61 42.13 -27.19
CA ALA A 611 30.71 42.40 -26.24
C ALA A 611 30.95 43.85 -25.73
N VAL A 612 31.01 43.95 -24.39
CA VAL A 612 31.66 44.88 -23.42
C VAL A 612 30.78 44.80 -22.15
N MET A 613 31.13 44.18 -21.01
CA MET A 613 32.36 44.04 -20.21
C MET A 613 32.55 45.16 -19.15
N CYS A 614 32.87 44.75 -17.91
CA CYS A 614 33.32 45.53 -16.74
C CYS A 614 32.30 46.29 -15.83
N ALA A 615 32.02 45.63 -14.68
CA ALA A 615 32.25 46.12 -13.30
C ALA A 615 31.46 47.30 -12.68
N ALA A 616 30.87 47.01 -11.51
CA ALA A 616 30.93 47.86 -10.31
C ALA A 616 30.77 47.01 -9.03
N LEU A 617 31.36 47.44 -7.90
CA LEU A 617 31.27 46.81 -6.59
C LEU A 617 30.71 47.79 -5.55
N ALA A 618 30.04 47.24 -4.54
CA ALA A 618 29.83 47.78 -3.19
C ALA A 618 29.22 49.20 -2.99
N ALA A 619 28.07 49.22 -2.30
CA ALA A 619 27.78 50.24 -1.28
C ALA A 619 26.97 49.57 -0.16
N ALA A 620 27.29 49.83 1.11
CA ALA A 620 26.66 49.19 2.26
C ALA A 620 26.07 50.23 3.23
N ALA A 621 24.96 49.83 3.88
CA ALA A 621 24.38 50.37 5.11
C ALA A 621 24.05 51.87 5.21
N LEU A 622 22.81 52.17 5.62
CA LEU A 622 22.59 53.22 6.63
C LEU A 622 21.37 52.95 7.52
N LEU A 623 21.61 53.07 8.84
CA LEU A 623 20.74 53.46 9.97
C LEU A 623 19.20 53.36 9.79
N ARG A 624 18.46 52.51 10.54
CA ARG A 624 18.23 52.41 12.01
C ARG A 624 17.01 53.19 12.54
N SER A 625 16.16 52.45 13.28
CA SER A 625 15.40 52.83 14.48
C SER A 625 14.43 54.04 14.47
N VAL A 626 13.16 53.74 14.76
CA VAL A 626 12.48 54.28 15.96
C VAL A 626 11.76 53.12 16.66
N ALA A 627 11.78 53.10 17.99
CA ALA A 627 10.97 52.20 18.82
C ALA A 627 10.24 52.99 19.92
N ARG A 628 8.95 52.72 20.09
CA ARG A 628 8.09 52.97 21.28
C ARG A 628 6.77 52.23 21.03
N ALA A 629 6.36 51.25 21.83
CA ALA A 629 5.96 51.32 23.24
C ALA A 629 4.61 52.00 23.42
N GLY A 630 3.60 51.21 23.81
CA GLY A 630 2.22 51.63 24.03
C GLY A 630 1.39 50.49 24.61
N SER A 631 1.51 50.27 25.93
CA SER A 631 0.70 49.28 26.65
C SER A 631 -0.68 49.84 27.00
N ARG A 632 -1.71 48.99 26.98
CA ARG A 632 -2.90 49.10 27.84
C ARG A 632 -3.64 47.77 27.94
N SER A 633 -4.13 47.51 29.15
CA SER A 633 -4.96 46.37 29.52
C SER A 633 -6.43 46.74 29.53
N SER A 634 -7.30 45.78 29.20
CA SER A 634 -8.70 45.75 29.59
C SER A 634 -9.10 44.30 29.92
N GLU A 635 -10.09 44.14 30.80
CA GLU A 635 -10.36 42.87 31.48
C GLU A 635 -11.32 41.94 30.71
N ALA A 636 -11.46 40.73 31.23
CA ALA A 636 -12.31 39.63 30.76
C ALA A 636 -13.82 39.90 31.06
N PRO A 637 -14.80 38.98 30.80
CA PRO A 637 -14.66 37.60 30.31
C PRO A 637 -15.66 37.15 29.22
N GLY A 638 -15.38 36.00 28.62
CA GLY A 638 -16.35 35.18 27.89
C GLY A 638 -16.04 33.70 28.07
N ARG A 639 -17.02 32.89 28.50
CA ARG A 639 -16.90 31.42 28.52
C ARG A 639 -17.48 30.88 27.22
N GLY A 640 -16.70 30.09 26.49
CA GLY A 640 -17.16 29.19 25.44
C GLY A 640 -16.72 27.77 25.79
N GLU A 641 -17.57 26.77 25.52
CA GLU A 641 -17.28 25.37 25.84
C GLU A 641 -16.42 24.74 24.73
N GLU A 642 -15.11 24.79 24.91
CA GLU A 642 -14.16 24.13 24.01
C GLU A 642 -14.18 22.61 24.27
N ARG A 643 -14.88 21.86 23.41
CA ARG A 643 -14.84 20.39 23.43
C ARG A 643 -13.46 19.94 22.96
N ALA A 644 -12.65 19.43 23.88
CA ALA A 644 -11.44 18.71 23.52
C ALA A 644 -11.82 17.50 22.66
N TYR A 645 -11.39 17.49 21.40
CA TYR A 645 -11.27 16.26 20.64
C TYR A 645 -10.13 15.46 21.23
N GLU A 646 -10.39 14.20 21.62
CA GLU A 646 -9.35 13.30 22.08
C GLU A 646 -8.44 12.95 20.91
N ALA A 647 -7.19 13.43 20.97
CA ALA A 647 -6.18 13.06 20.00
C ALA A 647 -5.92 11.56 20.09
N TRP A 648 -6.24 10.81 19.03
CA TRP A 648 -5.87 9.41 18.93
C TRP A 648 -4.34 9.27 19.07
N PRO A 649 -3.83 8.33 19.87
CA PRO A 649 -2.42 8.02 19.86
C PRO A 649 -2.04 7.45 18.50
N LEU A 650 -1.06 8.07 17.83
CA LEU A 650 -0.34 7.42 16.72
C LEU A 650 0.35 6.18 17.31
N ALA A 651 -0.17 5.00 16.96
CA ALA A 651 0.06 3.78 17.72
C ALA A 651 1.39 3.08 17.40
N GLU A 652 1.85 2.30 18.38
CA GLU A 652 3.12 1.56 18.44
C GLU A 652 3.18 0.29 17.54
#